data_AF-A0AAE0ZIS0-F1
#
_entry.id   AF-A0AAE0ZIS0-F1
#
_cell.length_a   1.000
_cell.length_b   1.000
_cell.length_c   1.000
_cell.angle_alpha   90.00
_cell.angle_beta   90.00
_cell.angle_gamma   90.00
#
_symmetry.space_group_name_H-M   'P 1'
#
loop_
_entity.id
_entity.type
_entity.pdbx_description
1 polymer ?
#
loop_
_entity_poly.entity_id
_entity_poly.type
_entity_poly.pdbx_seq_one_letter_code
_entity_poly.pdbx_strand_id
1 'polypeptide(L)'
;MYFWLSFLGLIGLYSCSASQSYFDPHCGGRQVIVHLFEWRWEDVAAECERYLGPKGFCGVQVSPPNENAVVKSNPSRPWWERYQPVSYHLNTRSGDEKDFKDMVDRCKAVGVRIYADVVINHMAGSDRKGLGTGGTSFDGATGDFPGVPFSADNFHSASDCGARGDINYQVSSQVRNCDLLGLRDLDYSQSYVLNKVAAYLNKLIDLGVAGFRVDAAKHMWPDDISALQKKLQDLPEGGKPFFCLEVIDFDSEAVKDREYFSLGYVTEFRYHQKVKDGVSSFNRLKDVQDAGWSMVPSDKALVFVDNHDTQRQMGTLNYKRGDQYKRAVAFTLANDYGLVRVMSSFSFRRKDEGPPHEADYSIKSVSINSDGTCGNRWVCEHRWNMIGNLARFRTAVHGEKVTNWVYRNRVLSFSRGHKGFFAMSRTDFTVTRDTGLPAGEYCDLISDCAMTVSVDTKGSATFSPAHSSEPFVAIITEEKANQTDSLNTKDSDSGSPKVQSKDKPVGDAPSPPVQVSPTVFGDVTLDHTTQDPVRDQEPKQISVPKPRADNDRKGKLPIASNFNSSNVSKQPDAVAQNGSDFRRTVIVIERETRPGQNVFIRGGLESSLTSGCTWDVQTSPCSIPIRHFQDYSDDDYLKLNSWRKGDHFLDWNGAEPKQDTFLGKQASGTPAFLSTTDNDPSGISNLIEWGDYDWIVDIEMDCARTQNGYFQVRALVNGLMERRFRQAVGPCKGDGAPATVPFESKYHIGRCGYLNLFTFGMEECQILDLL
;
A
#
# COMPACT_ATOMS: atom_id res chain seq x y z
N MET A 1 -6.56 45.15 -72.01
CA MET A 1 -5.93 46.41 -71.53
C MET A 1 -5.86 46.33 -70.01
N TYR A 2 -4.74 46.80 -69.45
CA TYR A 2 -4.18 46.51 -68.12
C TYR A 2 -4.92 47.11 -66.89
N PHE A 3 -4.43 46.67 -65.71
CA PHE A 3 -4.46 47.22 -64.34
C PHE A 3 -5.51 46.63 -63.37
N TRP A 4 -5.15 45.71 -62.47
CA TRP A 4 -4.39 45.84 -61.19
C TRP A 4 -5.04 46.79 -60.17
N LEU A 5 -5.63 46.20 -59.13
CA LEU A 5 -5.85 46.83 -57.83
C LEU A 5 -5.52 45.80 -56.73
N SER A 6 -4.41 46.05 -56.06
CA SER A 6 -3.85 45.28 -54.96
C SER A 6 -4.72 45.40 -53.71
N PHE A 7 -5.06 44.28 -53.08
CA PHE A 7 -5.51 44.25 -51.69
C PHE A 7 -4.54 43.35 -50.89
N LEU A 8 -3.61 43.99 -50.19
CA LEU A 8 -2.84 43.39 -49.12
C LEU A 8 -3.78 43.17 -47.92
N GLY A 9 -4.30 41.95 -47.78
CA GLY A 9 -4.92 41.50 -46.53
C GLY A 9 -3.85 41.06 -45.55
N LEU A 10 -3.70 41.79 -44.44
CA LEU A 10 -2.95 41.33 -43.28
C LEU A 10 -3.49 39.96 -42.84
N ILE A 11 -2.71 38.90 -43.03
CA ILE A 11 -2.89 37.64 -42.30
C ILE A 11 -2.36 37.91 -40.90
N GLY A 12 -3.27 38.27 -40.00
CA GLY A 12 -3.00 38.19 -38.57
C GLY A 12 -2.72 36.74 -38.22
N LEU A 13 -1.44 36.41 -37.98
CA LEU A 13 -1.05 35.25 -37.21
C LEU A 13 -1.67 35.41 -35.82
N TYR A 14 -2.90 34.94 -35.64
CA TYR A 14 -3.38 34.56 -34.33
C TYR A 14 -2.53 33.36 -33.92
N SER A 15 -1.44 33.65 -33.22
CA SER A 15 -0.82 32.69 -32.32
C SER A 15 -1.96 32.19 -31.42
N CYS A 16 -2.45 31.00 -31.71
CA CYS A 16 -3.29 30.27 -30.80
C CYS A 16 -2.41 30.01 -29.59
N SER A 17 -2.42 30.93 -28.62
CA SER A 17 -1.94 30.64 -27.27
C SER A 17 -2.87 29.56 -26.75
N ALA A 18 -2.55 28.31 -27.08
CA ALA A 18 -3.11 27.15 -26.41
C ALA A 18 -2.94 27.46 -24.92
N SER A 19 -4.07 27.61 -24.22
CA SER A 19 -4.12 27.61 -22.77
C SER A 19 -3.33 26.38 -22.31
N GLN A 20 -2.05 26.56 -21.96
CA GLN A 20 -1.19 25.47 -21.50
C GLN A 20 -1.78 25.00 -20.18
N SER A 21 -2.38 23.82 -20.21
CA SER A 21 -3.17 23.27 -19.12
C SER A 21 -2.26 22.46 -18.19
N TYR A 22 -2.62 22.33 -16.92
CA TYR A 22 -1.88 21.52 -15.92
C TYR A 22 -2.05 20.00 -16.12
N PHE A 23 -2.38 19.56 -17.34
CA PHE A 23 -2.76 18.17 -17.66
C PHE A 23 -1.69 17.42 -18.46
N ASP A 24 -0.74 18.12 -19.08
CA ASP A 24 0.33 17.48 -19.84
C ASP A 24 1.36 16.86 -18.88
N PRO A 25 1.59 15.54 -18.89
CA PRO A 25 2.64 14.90 -18.10
C PRO A 25 4.06 15.16 -18.62
N HIS A 26 4.23 15.84 -19.77
CA HIS A 26 5.53 16.22 -20.36
C HIS A 26 6.43 15.07 -20.79
N CYS A 27 5.87 13.88 -21.04
CA CYS A 27 6.64 12.67 -21.33
C CYS A 27 6.50 12.15 -22.78
N GLY A 28 6.17 13.02 -23.73
CA GLY A 28 6.26 12.71 -25.17
C GLY A 28 5.36 11.55 -25.62
N GLY A 29 4.16 11.44 -25.06
CA GLY A 29 3.19 10.39 -25.39
C GLY A 29 3.36 9.08 -24.60
N ARG A 30 4.41 8.91 -23.79
CA ARG A 30 4.51 7.78 -22.85
C ARG A 30 3.35 7.81 -21.84
N GLN A 31 2.85 6.65 -21.41
CA GLN A 31 1.55 6.57 -20.72
C GLN A 31 1.56 5.95 -19.31
N VAL A 32 2.74 5.61 -18.78
CA VAL A 32 2.86 4.89 -17.50
C VAL A 32 3.80 5.60 -16.55
N ILE A 33 3.27 5.98 -15.39
CA ILE A 33 4.03 6.49 -14.25
C ILE A 33 4.29 5.32 -13.30
N VAL A 34 5.47 5.27 -12.67
CA VAL A 34 5.73 4.37 -11.55
C VAL A 34 5.85 5.17 -10.24
N HIS A 35 5.25 4.69 -9.16
CA HIS A 35 5.50 5.23 -7.82
C HIS A 35 6.63 4.43 -7.17
N LEU A 36 7.85 4.96 -7.19
CA LEU A 36 9.01 4.35 -6.51
C LEU A 36 8.97 4.75 -5.02
N PHE A 37 8.06 4.12 -4.28
CA PHE A 37 7.70 4.53 -2.93
C PHE A 37 8.83 4.30 -1.93
N GLU A 38 9.25 5.36 -1.25
CA GLU A 38 10.37 5.40 -0.28
C GLU A 38 11.76 5.12 -0.87
N TRP A 39 11.94 5.15 -2.20
CA TRP A 39 13.26 4.95 -2.79
C TRP A 39 14.19 6.13 -2.49
N ARG A 40 15.51 5.87 -2.41
CA ARG A 40 16.52 6.93 -2.37
C ARG A 40 16.68 7.56 -3.75
N TRP A 41 17.05 8.84 -3.81
CA TRP A 41 17.17 9.57 -5.07
C TRP A 41 18.25 8.99 -5.98
N GLU A 42 19.36 8.53 -5.41
CA GLU A 42 20.39 7.79 -6.13
C GLU A 42 19.85 6.52 -6.82
N ASP A 43 19.02 5.74 -6.11
CA ASP A 43 18.45 4.50 -6.65
C ASP A 43 17.42 4.81 -7.75
N VAL A 44 16.61 5.87 -7.61
CA VAL A 44 15.69 6.33 -8.65
C VAL A 44 16.46 6.77 -9.90
N ALA A 45 17.55 7.53 -9.75
CA ALA A 45 18.38 8.00 -10.86
C ALA A 45 18.94 6.82 -11.67
N ALA A 46 19.50 5.83 -10.97
CA ALA A 46 20.00 4.61 -11.60
C ALA A 46 18.87 3.80 -12.27
N GLU A 47 17.70 3.73 -11.65
CA GLU A 47 16.53 3.02 -12.18
C GLU A 47 15.97 3.67 -13.46
N CYS A 48 15.97 5.00 -13.53
CA CYS A 48 15.63 5.74 -14.73
C CYS A 48 16.48 5.33 -15.92
N GLU A 49 17.80 5.30 -15.75
CA GLU A 49 18.76 5.00 -16.82
C GLU A 49 18.73 3.52 -17.21
N ARG A 50 18.78 2.62 -16.23
CA ARG A 50 18.97 1.19 -16.49
C ARG A 50 17.70 0.45 -16.88
N TYR A 51 16.52 1.00 -16.60
CA TYR A 51 15.26 0.26 -16.78
C TYR A 51 14.10 1.13 -17.28
N LEU A 52 13.73 2.21 -16.58
CA LEU A 52 12.48 2.94 -16.88
C LEU A 52 12.53 3.64 -18.24
N GLY A 53 13.64 4.30 -18.56
CA GLY A 53 13.88 4.91 -19.87
C GLY A 53 13.79 3.87 -20.99
N PRO A 54 14.60 2.79 -20.95
CA PRO A 54 14.53 1.70 -21.92
C PRO A 54 13.16 1.02 -22.07
N LYS A 55 12.40 0.84 -20.98
CA LYS A 55 11.05 0.24 -21.02
C LYS A 55 9.95 1.24 -21.39
N GLY A 56 10.27 2.51 -21.61
CA GLY A 56 9.33 3.51 -22.10
C GLY A 56 8.35 4.04 -21.05
N PHE A 57 8.74 4.08 -19.78
CA PHE A 57 7.96 4.74 -18.73
C PHE A 57 7.96 6.26 -18.92
N CYS A 58 6.81 6.87 -18.64
CA CYS A 58 6.59 8.31 -18.70
C CYS A 58 7.37 9.05 -17.60
N GLY A 59 7.32 8.53 -16.38
CA GLY A 59 7.96 9.18 -15.25
C GLY A 59 7.84 8.41 -13.94
N VAL A 60 8.42 9.00 -12.90
CA VAL A 60 8.45 8.49 -11.53
C VAL A 60 7.71 9.48 -10.64
N GLN A 61 6.71 8.99 -9.91
CA GLN A 61 6.27 9.67 -8.69
C GLN A 61 7.27 9.31 -7.58
N VAL A 62 7.86 10.33 -6.96
CA VAL A 62 8.74 10.17 -5.79
C VAL A 62 7.99 10.51 -4.50
N SER A 63 8.34 9.86 -3.39
CA SER A 63 7.83 10.21 -2.06
C SER A 63 8.14 11.66 -1.67
N PRO A 64 7.48 12.24 -0.65
CA PRO A 64 7.63 13.66 -0.31
C PRO A 64 9.10 14.09 -0.16
N PRO A 65 9.58 15.05 -0.97
CA PRO A 65 10.99 15.42 -1.01
C PRO A 65 11.35 16.53 0.00
N ASN A 66 10.36 17.15 0.64
CA ASN A 66 10.59 18.14 1.68
C ASN A 66 10.84 17.50 3.06
N GLU A 67 11.51 18.27 3.92
CA GLU A 67 11.79 17.90 5.30
C GLU A 67 10.50 17.59 6.05
N ASN A 68 10.52 16.47 6.75
CA ASN A 68 9.38 15.90 7.45
C ASN A 68 9.76 15.53 8.89
N ALA A 69 8.76 15.31 9.74
CA ALA A 69 8.98 14.95 11.13
C ALA A 69 9.69 13.58 11.26
N VAL A 70 10.64 13.48 12.20
CA VAL A 70 11.29 12.21 12.55
C VAL A 70 10.50 11.51 13.65
N VAL A 71 9.93 10.35 13.33
CA VAL A 71 9.04 9.62 14.26
C VAL A 71 9.75 8.41 14.84
N LYS A 72 9.93 8.40 16.16
CA LYS A 72 10.65 7.34 16.89
C LYS A 72 9.75 6.41 17.71
N SER A 73 8.43 6.58 17.62
CA SER A 73 7.42 5.71 18.25
C SER A 73 7.27 4.38 17.52
N ASN A 74 6.62 3.36 18.10
CA ASN A 74 6.49 2.02 17.52
C ASN A 74 5.49 1.96 16.32
N PRO A 75 5.89 1.54 15.10
CA PRO A 75 7.25 1.20 14.67
C PRO A 75 8.08 2.45 14.36
N SER A 76 9.36 2.42 14.73
CA SER A 76 10.26 3.56 14.51
C SER A 76 10.44 3.81 13.02
N ARG A 77 10.42 5.09 12.63
CA ARG A 77 10.57 5.58 11.26
C ARG A 77 9.52 5.01 10.29
N PRO A 78 8.21 5.11 10.63
CA PRO A 78 7.12 4.63 9.80
C PRO A 78 7.08 5.38 8.47
N TRP A 79 6.50 4.80 7.42
CA TRP A 79 6.45 5.43 6.10
C TRP A 79 5.66 6.76 6.12
N TRP A 80 4.60 6.82 6.92
CA TRP A 80 3.71 7.98 6.98
C TRP A 80 4.38 9.20 7.63
N GLU A 81 5.58 9.07 8.21
CA GLU A 81 6.32 10.22 8.76
C GLU A 81 6.63 11.28 7.70
N ARG A 82 6.69 10.90 6.42
CA ARG A 82 6.92 11.80 5.28
C ARG A 82 5.73 12.70 4.95
N TYR A 83 4.54 12.32 5.41
CA TYR A 83 3.30 13.08 5.28
C TYR A 83 3.07 14.01 6.48
N GLN A 84 4.16 14.39 7.17
CA GLN A 84 4.14 15.37 8.25
C GLN A 84 5.24 16.41 8.04
N PRO A 85 5.01 17.38 7.13
CA PRO A 85 6.00 18.41 6.82
C PRO A 85 6.46 19.19 8.05
N VAL A 86 7.75 19.50 8.08
CA VAL A 86 8.36 20.36 9.09
C VAL A 86 8.91 21.64 8.46
N SER A 87 9.46 21.52 7.25
CA SER A 87 9.86 22.66 6.42
C SER A 87 9.78 22.30 4.94
N TYR A 88 10.17 23.24 4.08
CA TYR A 88 10.31 23.03 2.64
C TYR A 88 11.79 22.83 2.20
N HIS A 89 12.69 22.54 3.15
CA HIS A 89 14.06 22.10 2.83
C HIS A 89 14.04 20.73 2.16
N LEU A 90 14.91 20.49 1.18
CA LEU A 90 15.03 19.19 0.51
C LEU A 90 16.08 18.35 1.22
N ASN A 91 15.71 17.78 2.37
CA ASN A 91 16.56 16.88 3.12
C ASN A 91 15.70 15.85 3.83
N THR A 92 15.79 14.61 3.40
CA THR A 92 14.90 13.51 3.82
C THR A 92 15.69 12.21 3.94
N ARG A 93 15.02 11.12 4.35
CA ARG A 93 15.65 9.78 4.30
C ARG A 93 16.07 9.34 2.90
N SER A 94 15.51 9.91 1.84
CA SER A 94 15.85 9.56 0.45
C SER A 94 17.13 10.24 -0.05
N GLY A 95 17.63 11.27 0.63
CA GLY A 95 18.78 12.06 0.21
C GLY A 95 18.59 13.56 0.47
N ASP A 96 19.61 14.32 0.12
CA ASP A 96 19.62 15.79 0.19
C ASP A 96 19.21 16.46 -1.14
N GLU A 97 19.27 17.79 -1.19
CA GLU A 97 18.92 18.58 -2.36
C GLU A 97 19.81 18.30 -3.57
N LYS A 98 21.09 17.97 -3.35
CA LYS A 98 22.02 17.64 -4.41
C LYS A 98 21.67 16.27 -5.00
N ASP A 99 21.38 15.29 -4.15
CA ASP A 99 20.93 13.96 -4.60
C ASP A 99 19.61 14.07 -5.37
N PHE A 100 18.68 14.90 -4.90
CA PHE A 100 17.41 15.15 -5.58
C PHE A 100 17.63 15.77 -6.97
N LYS A 101 18.50 16.78 -7.07
CA LYS A 101 18.82 17.41 -8.35
C LYS A 101 19.50 16.43 -9.32
N ASP A 102 20.47 15.63 -8.85
CA ASP A 102 21.14 14.62 -9.67
C ASP A 102 20.12 13.62 -10.27
N MET A 103 19.20 13.14 -9.42
CA MET A 103 18.11 12.26 -9.86
C MET A 103 17.25 12.91 -10.94
N VAL A 104 16.80 14.15 -10.74
CA VAL A 104 15.97 14.85 -11.73
C VAL A 104 16.70 15.02 -13.05
N ASP A 105 17.95 15.48 -13.03
CA ASP A 105 18.76 15.70 -14.23
C ASP A 105 18.97 14.39 -15.02
N ARG A 106 19.36 13.31 -14.34
CA ARG A 106 19.63 12.00 -14.96
C ARG A 106 18.37 11.34 -15.49
N CYS A 107 17.28 11.35 -14.74
CA CYS A 107 16.00 10.82 -15.22
C CYS A 107 15.50 11.58 -16.46
N LYS A 108 15.58 12.92 -16.43
CA LYS A 108 15.19 13.76 -17.57
C LYS A 108 16.06 13.47 -18.81
N ALA A 109 17.35 13.24 -18.65
CA ALA A 109 18.26 12.92 -19.76
C ALA A 109 17.86 11.65 -20.53
N VAL A 110 17.17 10.70 -19.88
CA VAL A 110 16.65 9.47 -20.50
C VAL A 110 15.14 9.51 -20.78
N GLY A 111 14.55 10.72 -20.76
CA GLY A 111 13.15 10.97 -21.07
C GLY A 111 12.17 10.48 -20.01
N VAL A 112 12.62 10.26 -18.77
CA VAL A 112 11.79 9.87 -17.63
C VAL A 112 11.55 11.11 -16.77
N ARG A 113 10.30 11.52 -16.61
CA ARG A 113 9.94 12.72 -15.83
C ARG A 113 9.86 12.42 -14.34
N ILE A 114 10.16 13.41 -13.50
CA ILE A 114 9.95 13.32 -12.05
C ILE A 114 8.68 14.10 -11.69
N TYR A 115 7.79 13.45 -10.94
CA TYR A 115 6.63 14.05 -10.30
C TYR A 115 6.82 13.99 -8.79
N ALA A 116 6.90 15.14 -8.13
CA ALA A 116 7.06 15.18 -6.68
C ALA A 116 5.71 14.97 -6.00
N ASP A 117 5.68 14.09 -4.99
CA ASP A 117 4.57 14.07 -4.03
C ASP A 117 4.71 15.29 -3.12
N VAL A 118 3.75 16.21 -3.15
CA VAL A 118 3.80 17.46 -2.40
C VAL A 118 2.70 17.49 -1.35
N VAL A 119 3.14 17.54 -0.09
CA VAL A 119 2.27 17.60 1.09
C VAL A 119 2.14 19.06 1.48
N ILE A 120 1.07 19.68 0.98
CA ILE A 120 0.86 21.13 1.07
C ILE A 120 -0.47 21.50 1.73
N ASN A 121 -1.30 20.53 2.10
CA ASN A 121 -2.52 20.77 2.87
C ASN A 121 -2.19 21.16 4.33
N HIS A 122 -1.25 20.44 4.93
CA HIS A 122 -1.00 20.48 6.36
C HIS A 122 0.50 20.44 6.69
N MET A 123 0.83 20.66 7.95
CA MET A 123 2.15 20.43 8.54
C MET A 123 2.09 19.25 9.55
N ALA A 124 3.17 18.98 10.28
CA ALA A 124 3.20 17.92 11.29
C ALA A 124 2.09 18.04 12.35
N GLY A 125 1.70 16.90 12.91
CA GLY A 125 0.57 16.79 13.83
C GLY A 125 0.66 17.66 15.08
N SER A 126 -0.50 18.12 15.57
CA SER A 126 -0.65 18.88 16.82
C SER A 126 -0.19 18.11 18.07
N ASP A 127 -0.09 16.78 17.97
CA ASP A 127 0.39 15.88 19.01
C ASP A 127 1.93 15.76 19.07
N ARG A 128 2.65 16.48 18.19
CA ARG A 128 4.09 16.26 17.97
C ARG A 128 4.92 17.52 18.10
N LYS A 129 6.16 17.29 18.53
CA LYS A 129 7.25 18.26 18.52
C LYS A 129 8.57 17.54 18.39
N GLY A 130 9.58 18.20 17.87
CA GLY A 130 10.91 17.61 17.74
C GLY A 130 11.70 18.23 16.60
N LEU A 131 12.48 17.39 15.93
CA LEU A 131 13.29 17.78 14.78
C LEU A 131 12.75 17.11 13.51
N GLY A 132 12.81 17.85 12.41
CA GLY A 132 12.64 17.32 11.08
C GLY A 132 13.88 16.55 10.60
N THR A 133 13.74 15.88 9.47
CA THR A 133 14.81 15.10 8.82
C THR A 133 16.02 15.95 8.40
N GLY A 134 15.85 17.27 8.23
CA GLY A 134 16.89 18.26 7.96
C GLY A 134 17.41 18.98 9.20
N GLY A 135 16.95 18.62 10.40
CA GLY A 135 17.39 19.19 11.68
C GLY A 135 16.61 20.42 12.14
N THR A 136 15.57 20.84 11.40
CA THR A 136 14.73 21.98 11.79
C THR A 136 13.85 21.60 12.98
N SER A 137 13.80 22.45 14.01
CA SER A 137 12.87 22.25 15.13
C SER A 137 11.43 22.59 14.74
N PHE A 138 10.46 21.91 15.34
CA PHE A 138 9.05 22.26 15.25
C PHE A 138 8.29 21.89 16.52
N ASP A 139 7.17 22.58 16.76
CA ASP A 139 6.18 22.24 17.78
C ASP A 139 4.77 22.38 17.18
N GLY A 140 4.19 21.25 16.78
CA GLY A 140 2.88 21.20 16.14
C GLY A 140 1.75 21.60 17.08
N ALA A 141 1.88 21.42 18.40
CA ALA A 141 0.88 21.81 19.37
C ALA A 141 0.71 23.34 19.44
N THR A 142 1.82 24.06 19.28
CA THR A 142 1.84 25.53 19.24
C THR A 142 1.73 26.09 17.82
N GLY A 143 1.84 25.25 16.79
CA GLY A 143 1.90 25.67 15.39
C GLY A 143 3.21 26.36 15.00
N ASP A 144 4.29 26.12 15.73
CA ASP A 144 5.61 26.72 15.47
C ASP A 144 6.43 25.85 14.51
N PHE A 145 6.62 26.35 13.28
CA PHE A 145 7.39 25.71 12.22
C PHE A 145 8.42 26.68 11.65
N PRO A 146 9.52 27.00 12.38
CA PRO A 146 10.48 28.04 12.02
C PRO A 146 11.24 27.81 10.71
N GLY A 147 11.27 26.58 10.18
CA GLY A 147 11.91 26.28 8.90
C GLY A 147 11.21 26.87 7.67
N VAL A 148 9.96 27.34 7.79
CA VAL A 148 9.23 27.97 6.68
C VAL A 148 9.33 29.50 6.65
N PRO A 149 9.15 30.29 7.72
CA PRO A 149 8.54 30.02 9.03
C PRO A 149 7.00 30.15 9.02
N PHE A 150 6.31 29.32 9.81
CA PHE A 150 4.89 29.45 10.16
C PHE A 150 4.69 29.55 11.67
N SER A 151 3.67 30.30 12.09
CA SER A 151 3.16 30.36 13.46
C SER A 151 1.72 29.86 13.53
N ALA A 152 1.14 29.79 14.73
CA ALA A 152 -0.26 29.43 14.95
C ALA A 152 -1.25 30.18 14.05
N ASP A 153 -0.95 31.43 13.69
CA ASP A 153 -1.81 32.29 12.87
C ASP A 153 -1.91 31.82 11.42
N ASN A 154 -1.00 30.96 10.94
CA ASN A 154 -0.98 30.49 9.55
C ASN A 154 -1.79 29.20 9.33
N PHE A 155 -2.50 28.74 10.37
CA PHE A 155 -3.31 27.54 10.35
C PHE A 155 -4.77 27.88 10.62
N HIS A 156 -5.68 27.07 10.10
CA HIS A 156 -7.08 27.17 10.48
C HIS A 156 -7.24 26.97 11.99
N SER A 157 -8.12 27.77 12.58
CA SER A 157 -8.43 27.75 14.00
C SER A 157 -9.57 26.79 14.32
N ALA A 158 -9.74 26.43 15.59
CA ALA A 158 -10.88 25.61 16.02
C ALA A 158 -12.24 26.28 15.73
N SER A 159 -12.29 27.61 15.61
CA SER A 159 -13.49 28.33 15.18
C SER A 159 -13.85 28.09 13.72
N ASP A 160 -12.86 27.88 12.86
CA ASP A 160 -13.07 27.63 11.42
C ASP A 160 -13.63 26.23 11.16
N CYS A 161 -13.32 25.28 12.05
CA CYS A 161 -13.77 23.89 12.00
C CYS A 161 -15.18 23.66 12.62
N GLY A 162 -15.69 24.60 13.44
CA GLY A 162 -17.00 24.46 14.10
C GLY A 162 -17.03 23.35 15.16
N ALA A 163 -16.54 23.67 16.37
CA ALA A 163 -16.37 22.80 17.55
C ALA A 163 -15.38 21.63 17.33
N ARG A 164 -14.39 21.52 18.23
CA ARG A 164 -13.32 20.51 18.18
C ARG A 164 -13.89 19.09 18.16
N GLY A 165 -13.74 18.40 17.03
CA GLY A 165 -14.19 17.03 16.83
C GLY A 165 -13.77 16.50 15.46
N ASP A 166 -13.97 15.21 15.25
CA ASP A 166 -13.68 14.49 14.01
C ASP A 166 -14.35 15.18 12.80
N ILE A 167 -13.68 15.11 11.63
CA ILE A 167 -14.21 15.67 10.38
C ILE A 167 -15.53 14.98 10.03
N ASN A 168 -16.63 15.74 9.95
CA ASN A 168 -17.84 15.25 9.30
C ASN A 168 -17.70 15.39 7.78
N TYR A 169 -17.46 14.26 7.10
CA TYR A 169 -17.31 14.20 5.64
C TYR A 169 -18.57 14.58 4.83
N GLN A 170 -19.71 14.79 5.50
CA GLN A 170 -20.91 15.37 4.90
C GLN A 170 -20.94 16.90 4.94
N VAL A 171 -19.94 17.55 5.52
CA VAL A 171 -19.80 19.00 5.61
C VAL A 171 -18.50 19.43 4.93
N SER A 172 -18.60 19.94 3.70
CA SER A 172 -17.42 20.28 2.88
C SER A 172 -16.48 21.28 3.53
N SER A 173 -16.99 22.23 4.32
CA SER A 173 -16.14 23.18 5.06
C SER A 173 -15.34 22.50 6.16
N GLN A 174 -15.86 21.48 6.83
CA GLN A 174 -15.08 20.72 7.82
C GLN A 174 -14.04 19.85 7.15
N VAL A 175 -14.35 19.25 6.00
CA VAL A 175 -13.37 18.49 5.22
C VAL A 175 -12.17 19.35 4.84
N ARG A 176 -12.37 20.65 4.60
CA ARG A 176 -11.35 21.56 4.06
C ARG A 176 -10.68 22.52 5.04
N ASN A 177 -11.24 22.68 6.25
CA ASN A 177 -10.74 23.66 7.24
C ASN A 177 -10.42 23.04 8.60
N CYS A 178 -10.59 21.73 8.77
CA CYS A 178 -10.29 21.02 10.01
C CYS A 178 -9.00 20.21 9.89
N ASP A 179 -8.27 20.08 11.00
CA ASP A 179 -7.08 19.24 11.09
C ASP A 179 -7.40 17.76 10.78
N LEU A 180 -7.02 17.29 9.57
CA LEU A 180 -7.12 15.89 9.18
C LEU A 180 -6.26 15.03 10.11
N LEU A 181 -6.89 14.17 10.93
CA LEU A 181 -6.19 13.32 11.90
C LEU A 181 -5.24 14.10 12.84
N GLY A 182 -5.59 15.36 13.14
CA GLY A 182 -4.78 16.24 13.98
C GLY A 182 -3.57 16.88 13.29
N LEU A 183 -3.41 16.71 11.98
CA LEU A 183 -2.40 17.39 11.15
C LEU A 183 -2.75 18.87 11.01
N ARG A 184 -1.80 19.77 11.30
CA ARG A 184 -2.06 21.21 11.38
C ARG A 184 -2.41 21.76 10.00
N ASP A 185 -3.66 22.16 9.81
CA ASP A 185 -4.25 22.53 8.53
C ASP A 185 -3.92 23.98 8.11
N LEU A 186 -3.31 24.17 6.95
CA LEU A 186 -2.81 25.48 6.50
C LEU A 186 -3.95 26.37 5.98
N ASP A 187 -3.94 27.65 6.38
CA ASP A 187 -4.93 28.63 5.94
C ASP A 187 -4.50 29.33 4.63
N TYR A 188 -5.01 28.83 3.51
CA TYR A 188 -4.73 29.36 2.17
C TYR A 188 -5.41 30.69 1.85
N SER A 189 -6.35 31.17 2.69
CA SER A 189 -6.91 32.51 2.54
C SER A 189 -5.84 33.60 2.74
N GLN A 190 -4.74 33.23 3.41
CA GLN A 190 -3.60 34.10 3.64
C GLN A 190 -2.64 34.08 2.45
N SER A 191 -2.44 35.25 1.84
CA SER A 191 -1.43 35.42 0.79
C SER A 191 -0.02 34.99 1.22
N TYR A 192 0.29 35.05 2.53
CA TYR A 192 1.57 34.59 3.08
C TYR A 192 1.76 33.08 2.92
N VAL A 193 0.79 32.26 3.37
CA VAL A 193 0.80 30.79 3.22
C VAL A 193 0.88 30.43 1.75
N LEU A 194 0.01 31.02 0.93
CA LEU A 194 -0.04 30.80 -0.51
C LEU A 194 1.32 31.09 -1.19
N ASN A 195 2.00 32.18 -0.83
CA ASN A 195 3.30 32.53 -1.38
C ASN A 195 4.44 31.61 -0.91
N LYS A 196 4.40 31.14 0.35
CA LYS A 196 5.40 30.20 0.88
C LYS A 196 5.33 28.86 0.17
N VAL A 197 4.12 28.33 -0.04
CA VAL A 197 3.90 27.09 -0.78
C VAL A 197 4.28 27.27 -2.26
N ALA A 198 3.88 28.39 -2.89
CA ALA A 198 4.26 28.67 -4.28
C ALA A 198 5.78 28.73 -4.47
N ALA A 199 6.52 29.32 -3.52
CA ALA A 199 7.97 29.38 -3.57
C ALA A 199 8.60 27.98 -3.48
N TYR A 200 8.06 27.10 -2.63
CA TYR A 200 8.50 25.70 -2.56
C TYR A 200 8.28 24.96 -3.89
N LEU A 201 7.07 25.07 -4.48
CA LEU A 201 6.78 24.42 -5.75
C LEU A 201 7.60 25.00 -6.91
N ASN A 202 7.81 26.31 -6.95
CA ASN A 202 8.67 26.94 -7.96
C ASN A 202 10.13 26.49 -7.83
N LYS A 203 10.65 26.31 -6.60
CA LYS A 203 11.97 25.72 -6.39
C LYS A 203 12.07 24.30 -6.99
N LEU A 204 11.04 23.46 -6.81
CA LEU A 204 11.01 22.13 -7.43
C LEU A 204 10.99 22.22 -8.97
N ILE A 205 10.25 23.17 -9.54
CA ILE A 205 10.23 23.45 -10.99
C ILE A 205 11.62 23.88 -11.48
N ASP A 206 12.31 24.76 -10.75
CA ASP A 206 13.67 25.21 -11.08
C ASP A 206 14.68 24.04 -11.09
N LEU A 207 14.47 23.06 -10.21
CA LEU A 207 15.27 21.83 -10.16
C LEU A 207 14.94 20.85 -11.29
N GLY A 208 13.87 21.09 -12.06
CA GLY A 208 13.49 20.30 -13.24
C GLY A 208 12.36 19.29 -13.01
N VAL A 209 11.64 19.37 -11.89
CA VAL A 209 10.43 18.56 -11.64
C VAL A 209 9.37 18.91 -12.68
N ALA A 210 8.78 17.89 -13.32
CA ALA A 210 7.81 18.08 -14.40
C ALA A 210 6.38 18.31 -13.89
N GLY A 211 6.12 17.99 -12.62
CA GLY A 211 4.82 18.22 -11.99
C GLY A 211 4.68 17.57 -10.63
N PHE A 212 3.45 17.50 -10.15
CA PHE A 212 3.13 17.23 -8.75
C PHE A 212 1.99 16.25 -8.60
N ARG A 213 2.15 15.29 -7.68
CA ARG A 213 1.01 14.66 -7.00
C ARG A 213 0.72 15.50 -5.77
N VAL A 214 -0.44 16.15 -5.73
CA VAL A 214 -0.86 16.97 -4.59
C VAL A 214 -1.57 16.07 -3.58
N ASP A 215 -0.93 15.87 -2.44
CA ASP A 215 -1.46 15.12 -1.31
C ASP A 215 -2.71 15.76 -0.74
N ALA A 216 -3.68 14.93 -0.30
CA ALA A 216 -4.85 15.39 0.44
C ALA A 216 -5.61 16.54 -0.25
N ALA A 217 -5.62 16.62 -1.59
CA ALA A 217 -6.22 17.73 -2.33
C ALA A 217 -7.73 17.89 -2.05
N LYS A 218 -8.41 16.80 -1.66
CA LYS A 218 -9.79 16.81 -1.13
C LYS A 218 -9.99 17.77 0.05
N HIS A 219 -8.96 17.90 0.89
CA HIS A 219 -8.94 18.74 2.08
C HIS A 219 -8.52 20.19 1.78
N MET A 220 -8.28 20.53 0.51
CA MET A 220 -8.01 21.90 0.07
C MET A 220 -9.19 22.42 -0.77
N TRP A 221 -9.47 23.71 -0.72
CA TRP A 221 -10.45 24.30 -1.63
C TRP A 221 -9.92 24.31 -3.08
N PRO A 222 -10.76 23.96 -4.08
CA PRO A 222 -10.38 24.07 -5.49
C PRO A 222 -9.87 25.47 -5.88
N ASP A 223 -10.48 26.52 -5.31
CA ASP A 223 -10.07 27.91 -5.56
C ASP A 223 -8.67 28.22 -5.01
N ASP A 224 -8.29 27.65 -3.88
CA ASP A 224 -6.95 27.80 -3.29
C ASP A 224 -5.88 27.11 -4.15
N ILE A 225 -6.18 25.89 -4.63
CA ILE A 225 -5.32 25.19 -5.60
C ILE A 225 -5.20 26.01 -6.89
N SER A 226 -6.30 26.58 -7.40
CA SER A 226 -6.27 27.45 -8.58
C SER A 226 -5.44 28.72 -8.35
N ALA A 227 -5.54 29.33 -7.17
CA ALA A 227 -4.76 30.50 -6.79
C ALA A 227 -3.27 30.17 -6.69
N LEU A 228 -2.93 28.99 -6.18
CA LEU A 228 -1.57 28.47 -6.11
C LEU A 228 -1.00 28.25 -7.50
N GLN A 229 -1.74 27.57 -8.37
CA GLN A 229 -1.38 27.32 -9.77
C GLN A 229 -1.01 28.60 -10.52
N LYS A 230 -1.79 29.68 -10.33
CA LYS A 230 -1.54 30.99 -10.96
C LYS A 230 -0.22 31.65 -10.53
N LYS A 231 0.38 31.22 -9.40
CA LYS A 231 1.68 31.69 -8.92
C LYS A 231 2.85 30.82 -9.39
N LEU A 232 2.55 29.70 -10.05
CA LEU A 232 3.60 28.80 -10.54
C LEU A 232 4.13 29.27 -11.89
N GLN A 233 5.44 29.22 -12.00
CA GLN A 233 6.13 29.43 -13.26
C GLN A 233 5.90 28.25 -14.22
N ASP A 234 6.20 28.49 -15.50
CA ASP A 234 6.27 27.42 -16.48
C ASP A 234 7.52 26.56 -16.21
N LEU A 235 7.49 25.31 -16.68
CA LEU A 235 8.65 24.45 -16.66
C LEU A 235 9.81 25.10 -17.45
N PRO A 236 11.08 24.84 -17.10
CA PRO A 236 12.22 25.35 -17.87
C PRO A 236 12.21 24.94 -19.35
N GLU A 237 11.56 23.82 -19.68
CA GLU A 237 11.37 23.36 -21.07
C GLU A 237 10.12 23.91 -21.76
N GLY A 238 9.33 24.72 -21.06
CA GLY A 238 8.04 25.26 -21.50
C GLY A 238 6.84 24.40 -21.06
N GLY A 239 5.68 25.04 -20.95
CA GLY A 239 4.45 24.41 -20.48
C GLY A 239 4.22 24.56 -18.98
N LYS A 240 2.97 24.37 -18.55
CA LYS A 240 2.62 24.33 -17.13
C LYS A 240 3.03 23.00 -16.49
N PRO A 241 3.46 22.97 -15.23
CA PRO A 241 3.73 21.72 -14.53
C PRO A 241 2.49 20.82 -14.50
N PHE A 242 2.69 19.50 -14.61
CA PHE A 242 1.61 18.52 -14.49
C PHE A 242 1.03 18.52 -13.07
N PHE A 243 -0.29 18.43 -12.92
CA PHE A 243 -0.96 18.25 -11.63
C PHE A 243 -1.78 16.98 -11.63
N CYS A 244 -1.57 16.15 -10.60
CA CYS A 244 -2.47 15.07 -10.21
C CYS A 244 -2.91 15.29 -8.76
N LEU A 245 -4.21 15.41 -8.56
CA LEU A 245 -4.83 15.75 -7.29
C LEU A 245 -5.35 14.49 -6.62
N GLU A 246 -4.91 14.24 -5.39
CA GLU A 246 -5.50 13.17 -4.59
C GLU A 246 -6.87 13.59 -4.05
N VAL A 247 -7.92 13.02 -4.63
CA VAL A 247 -9.29 13.18 -4.14
C VAL A 247 -9.90 11.81 -3.96
N ILE A 248 -9.99 11.35 -2.72
CA ILE A 248 -10.65 10.08 -2.37
C ILE A 248 -12.16 10.31 -2.40
N ASP A 249 -12.82 9.83 -3.45
CA ASP A 249 -14.27 9.94 -3.62
C ASP A 249 -14.86 8.60 -4.06
N PHE A 250 -15.81 8.09 -3.27
CA PHE A 250 -16.62 6.90 -3.57
C PHE A 250 -18.10 7.27 -3.83
N ASP A 251 -18.34 8.54 -4.16
CA ASP A 251 -19.64 9.18 -4.40
C ASP A 251 -20.60 9.18 -3.18
N SER A 252 -20.08 9.00 -1.97
CA SER A 252 -20.87 8.93 -0.71
C SER A 252 -20.75 10.17 0.18
N GLU A 253 -19.90 11.14 -0.17
CA GLU A 253 -19.53 12.27 0.70
C GLU A 253 -19.85 13.63 0.05
N ALA A 254 -19.72 14.72 0.81
CA ALA A 254 -20.08 16.06 0.34
C ALA A 254 -19.10 16.64 -0.69
N VAL A 255 -17.79 16.36 -0.54
CA VAL A 255 -16.75 16.78 -1.48
C VAL A 255 -16.68 15.77 -2.62
N LYS A 256 -16.70 16.27 -3.86
CA LYS A 256 -16.67 15.44 -5.07
C LYS A 256 -15.42 15.68 -5.90
N ASP A 257 -14.90 14.62 -6.50
CA ASP A 257 -13.77 14.66 -7.44
C ASP A 257 -13.95 15.66 -8.59
N ARG A 258 -15.18 15.79 -9.10
CA ARG A 258 -15.56 16.68 -10.21
C ARG A 258 -15.35 18.16 -9.92
N GLU A 259 -15.25 18.55 -8.65
CA GLU A 259 -14.89 19.92 -8.27
C GLU A 259 -13.47 20.28 -8.69
N TYR A 260 -12.62 19.28 -8.97
CA TYR A 260 -11.20 19.44 -9.25
C TYR A 260 -10.82 19.22 -10.73
N PHE A 261 -11.80 18.89 -11.59
CA PHE A 261 -11.57 18.54 -13.01
C PHE A 261 -10.96 19.65 -13.88
N SER A 262 -11.00 20.91 -13.45
CA SER A 262 -10.38 22.03 -14.16
C SER A 262 -8.92 22.26 -13.76
N LEU A 263 -8.45 21.60 -12.70
CA LEU A 263 -7.17 21.87 -12.05
C LEU A 263 -6.08 20.85 -12.41
N GLY A 264 -6.44 19.72 -12.99
CA GLY A 264 -5.47 18.69 -13.40
C GLY A 264 -6.12 17.32 -13.44
N TYR A 265 -5.27 16.29 -13.44
CA TYR A 265 -5.72 14.91 -13.25
C TYR A 265 -6.21 14.71 -11.81
N VAL A 266 -7.14 13.79 -11.62
CA VAL A 266 -7.66 13.37 -10.31
C VAL A 266 -7.47 11.87 -10.17
N THR A 267 -7.05 11.43 -9.00
CA THR A 267 -6.94 10.01 -8.66
C THR A 267 -8.32 9.33 -8.64
N GLU A 268 -8.54 8.33 -9.49
CA GLU A 268 -9.79 7.59 -9.54
C GLU A 268 -9.76 6.38 -8.58
N PHE A 269 -10.17 6.60 -7.33
CA PHE A 269 -10.17 5.55 -6.32
C PHE A 269 -11.22 4.45 -6.58
N ARG A 270 -12.33 4.70 -7.26
CA ARG A 270 -13.30 3.63 -7.57
C ARG A 270 -12.72 2.58 -8.53
N TYR A 271 -11.66 2.93 -9.26
CA TYR A 271 -11.03 2.01 -10.21
C TYR A 271 -10.50 0.74 -9.53
N HIS A 272 -9.84 0.82 -8.37
CA HIS A 272 -9.27 -0.37 -7.73
C HIS A 272 -10.34 -1.42 -7.39
N GLN A 273 -11.55 -1.00 -7.00
CA GLN A 273 -12.69 -1.88 -6.76
C GLN A 273 -13.17 -2.53 -8.07
N LYS A 274 -13.26 -1.75 -9.15
CA LYS A 274 -13.64 -2.26 -10.48
C LYS A 274 -12.70 -3.33 -10.97
N VAL A 275 -11.38 -3.11 -10.91
CA VAL A 275 -10.42 -4.10 -11.40
C VAL A 275 -10.38 -5.34 -10.51
N LYS A 276 -10.49 -5.19 -9.18
CA LYS A 276 -10.58 -6.33 -8.25
C LYS A 276 -11.73 -7.26 -8.59
N ASP A 277 -12.93 -6.72 -8.72
CA ASP A 277 -14.12 -7.47 -9.11
C ASP A 277 -13.97 -8.06 -10.50
N GLY A 278 -13.41 -7.27 -11.42
CA GLY A 278 -13.19 -7.63 -12.79
C GLY A 278 -12.23 -8.79 -12.98
N VAL A 279 -11.10 -8.86 -12.27
CA VAL A 279 -10.18 -10.00 -12.38
C VAL A 279 -10.72 -11.27 -11.72
N SER A 280 -11.69 -11.13 -10.83
CA SER A 280 -12.47 -12.24 -10.26
C SER A 280 -13.58 -12.72 -11.22
N SER A 281 -14.11 -11.82 -12.07
CA SER A 281 -15.05 -12.15 -13.14
C SER A 281 -14.84 -11.28 -14.38
N PHE A 282 -14.07 -11.77 -15.37
CA PHE A 282 -13.62 -10.96 -16.51
C PHE A 282 -14.73 -10.28 -17.32
N ASN A 283 -15.97 -10.79 -17.28
CA ASN A 283 -17.11 -10.11 -17.88
C ASN A 283 -17.35 -8.70 -17.30
N ARG A 284 -16.98 -8.47 -16.03
CA ARG A 284 -17.11 -7.18 -15.35
C ARG A 284 -16.00 -6.18 -15.72
N LEU A 285 -14.97 -6.62 -16.46
CA LEU A 285 -13.93 -5.72 -16.98
C LEU A 285 -14.36 -4.99 -18.25
N LYS A 286 -15.44 -5.45 -18.89
CA LYS A 286 -16.03 -4.74 -20.02
C LYS A 286 -16.61 -3.43 -19.48
N ASP A 287 -16.32 -2.32 -20.16
CA ASP A 287 -16.77 -0.99 -19.76
C ASP A 287 -16.32 -0.64 -18.33
N VAL A 288 -15.03 -0.89 -18.03
CA VAL A 288 -14.43 -0.69 -16.69
C VAL A 288 -14.61 0.75 -16.18
N GLN A 289 -14.63 1.74 -17.08
CA GLN A 289 -15.13 3.06 -16.78
C GLN A 289 -16.65 3.01 -16.79
N ASP A 290 -17.24 2.92 -15.59
CA ASP A 290 -18.67 2.78 -15.41
C ASP A 290 -19.34 4.14 -15.19
N ALA A 291 -20.15 4.57 -16.16
CA ALA A 291 -20.90 5.82 -16.07
C ALA A 291 -21.89 5.83 -14.88
N GLY A 292 -22.37 4.66 -14.44
CA GLY A 292 -23.25 4.53 -13.28
C GLY A 292 -22.55 4.74 -11.93
N TRP A 293 -21.21 4.83 -11.92
CA TRP A 293 -20.39 5.05 -10.73
C TRP A 293 -19.84 6.48 -10.65
N SER A 294 -20.28 7.37 -11.54
CA SER A 294 -19.81 8.76 -11.63
C SER A 294 -18.28 8.86 -11.82
N MET A 295 -17.65 7.86 -12.45
CA MET A 295 -16.19 7.79 -12.56
C MET A 295 -15.60 8.98 -13.35
N VAL A 296 -14.40 9.40 -12.97
CA VAL A 296 -13.63 10.48 -13.58
C VAL A 296 -13.53 10.26 -15.10
N PRO A 297 -13.70 11.29 -15.93
CA PRO A 297 -13.45 11.19 -17.36
C PRO A 297 -12.01 10.70 -17.66
N SER A 298 -11.85 9.82 -18.64
CA SER A 298 -10.55 9.20 -18.97
C SER A 298 -9.41 10.21 -19.20
N ASP A 299 -9.72 11.36 -19.80
CA ASP A 299 -8.77 12.46 -20.06
C ASP A 299 -8.37 13.26 -18.80
N LYS A 300 -8.88 12.88 -17.63
CA LYS A 300 -8.64 13.52 -16.33
C LYS A 300 -8.34 12.51 -15.22
N ALA A 301 -8.43 11.21 -15.50
CA ALA A 301 -8.29 10.17 -14.48
C ALA A 301 -6.85 9.68 -14.40
N LEU A 302 -6.25 9.71 -13.20
CA LEU A 302 -5.10 8.87 -12.88
C LEU A 302 -5.61 7.58 -12.22
N VAL A 303 -5.37 6.44 -12.87
CA VAL A 303 -5.84 5.12 -12.41
C VAL A 303 -4.68 4.26 -11.91
N PHE A 304 -4.98 3.43 -10.91
CA PHE A 304 -4.02 2.53 -10.29
C PHE A 304 -4.75 1.35 -9.65
N VAL A 305 -4.11 0.19 -9.59
CA VAL A 305 -4.66 -1.00 -8.91
C VAL A 305 -4.60 -0.83 -7.40
N ASP A 306 -3.52 -0.23 -6.91
CA ASP A 306 -3.28 0.15 -5.54
C ASP A 306 -2.40 1.41 -5.47
N ASN A 307 -2.44 2.11 -4.34
CA ASN A 307 -1.46 3.15 -4.01
C ASN A 307 -0.75 2.77 -2.71
N HIS A 308 0.07 3.69 -2.19
CA HIS A 308 0.82 3.45 -0.97
C HIS A 308 -0.10 3.37 0.29
N ASP A 309 -1.24 4.05 0.32
CA ASP A 309 -2.23 3.94 1.40
C ASP A 309 -3.07 2.66 1.30
N THR A 310 -3.78 2.48 0.19
CA THR A 310 -4.79 1.44 0.01
C THR A 310 -4.22 0.05 0.04
N GLN A 311 -2.94 -0.14 -0.35
CA GLN A 311 -2.28 -1.44 -0.24
C GLN A 311 -2.10 -1.91 1.21
N ARG A 312 -2.13 -0.97 2.18
CA ARG A 312 -2.06 -1.21 3.62
C ARG A 312 -3.45 -1.27 4.26
N GLN A 313 -4.49 -0.95 3.50
CA GLN A 313 -5.88 -1.08 3.88
C GLN A 313 -6.42 -2.42 3.37
N MET A 314 -7.53 -2.84 3.98
CA MET A 314 -8.07 -4.15 3.68
C MET A 314 -8.95 -4.11 2.44
N GLY A 315 -9.03 -5.25 1.75
CA GLY A 315 -9.85 -5.40 0.56
C GLY A 315 -9.25 -4.85 -0.74
N THR A 316 -8.11 -4.16 -0.74
CA THR A 316 -7.43 -3.73 -1.99
C THR A 316 -6.51 -4.84 -2.53
N LEU A 317 -6.46 -5.02 -3.86
CA LEU A 317 -5.46 -5.91 -4.47
C LEU A 317 -4.08 -5.25 -4.42
N ASN A 318 -3.08 -5.96 -3.90
CA ASN A 318 -1.68 -5.53 -3.89
C ASN A 318 -0.76 -6.70 -4.27
N TYR A 319 0.56 -6.47 -4.27
CA TYR A 319 1.55 -7.48 -4.65
C TYR A 319 1.43 -8.83 -3.88
N LYS A 320 0.87 -8.82 -2.66
CA LYS A 320 0.66 -10.04 -1.85
C LYS A 320 -0.41 -10.97 -2.42
N ARG A 321 -1.24 -10.50 -3.35
CA ARG A 321 -2.30 -11.28 -4.03
C ARG A 321 -1.83 -11.97 -5.32
N GLY A 322 -0.51 -12.00 -5.57
CA GLY A 322 0.13 -12.79 -6.62
C GLY A 322 -0.53 -12.61 -7.99
N ASP A 323 -1.03 -13.70 -8.57
CA ASP A 323 -1.58 -13.69 -9.92
C ASP A 323 -2.85 -12.84 -10.09
N GLN A 324 -3.64 -12.63 -9.02
CA GLN A 324 -4.79 -11.73 -9.09
C GLN A 324 -4.33 -10.29 -9.33
N TYR A 325 -3.28 -9.86 -8.62
CA TYR A 325 -2.69 -8.54 -8.78
C TYR A 325 -2.05 -8.38 -10.16
N LYS A 326 -1.27 -9.38 -10.61
CA LYS A 326 -0.69 -9.38 -11.98
C LYS A 326 -1.75 -9.18 -13.06
N ARG A 327 -2.89 -9.90 -12.97
CA ARG A 327 -4.00 -9.74 -13.93
C ARG A 327 -4.61 -8.34 -13.88
N ALA A 328 -4.74 -7.76 -12.69
CA ALA A 328 -5.33 -6.43 -12.53
C ALA A 328 -4.43 -5.36 -13.14
N VAL A 329 -3.12 -5.44 -12.89
CA VAL A 329 -2.15 -4.52 -13.48
C VAL A 329 -2.04 -4.73 -14.99
N ALA A 330 -2.01 -5.98 -15.46
CA ALA A 330 -1.94 -6.29 -16.88
C ALA A 330 -3.15 -5.73 -17.65
N PHE A 331 -4.37 -5.94 -17.14
CA PHE A 331 -5.57 -5.33 -17.72
C PHE A 331 -5.50 -3.80 -17.71
N THR A 332 -5.08 -3.21 -16.59
CA THR A 332 -4.96 -1.75 -16.44
C THR A 332 -4.01 -1.14 -17.46
N LEU A 333 -2.86 -1.78 -17.70
CA LEU A 333 -1.90 -1.32 -18.70
C LEU A 333 -2.42 -1.49 -20.13
N ALA A 334 -3.13 -2.58 -20.43
CA ALA A 334 -3.64 -2.85 -21.77
C ALA A 334 -4.90 -2.03 -22.15
N ASN A 335 -5.75 -1.67 -21.18
CA ASN A 335 -7.00 -0.93 -21.39
C ASN A 335 -6.76 0.55 -21.79
N ASP A 336 -7.78 1.27 -22.28
CA ASP A 336 -7.69 2.66 -22.75
C ASP A 336 -8.19 3.73 -21.74
N TYR A 337 -8.51 3.33 -20.50
CA TYR A 337 -8.96 4.24 -19.45
C TYR A 337 -7.79 4.87 -18.67
N GLY A 338 -7.81 6.21 -18.53
CA GLY A 338 -6.94 7.01 -17.65
C GLY A 338 -5.45 7.08 -18.04
N LEU A 339 -4.71 7.93 -17.34
CA LEU A 339 -3.26 7.81 -17.19
C LEU A 339 -2.96 6.76 -16.12
N VAL A 340 -2.00 5.86 -16.34
CA VAL A 340 -1.76 4.74 -15.42
C VAL A 340 -0.60 5.04 -14.50
N ARG A 341 -0.80 4.78 -13.20
CA ARG A 341 0.28 4.67 -12.22
C ARG A 341 0.41 3.23 -11.74
N VAL A 342 1.62 2.68 -11.87
CA VAL A 342 2.02 1.39 -11.31
C VAL A 342 2.67 1.63 -9.95
N MET A 343 2.26 0.87 -8.93
CA MET A 343 2.92 0.90 -7.63
C MET A 343 4.26 0.16 -7.69
N SER A 344 5.28 0.64 -6.98
CA SER A 344 6.49 -0.11 -6.71
C SER A 344 6.81 -0.05 -5.23
N SER A 345 6.59 -1.15 -4.54
CA SER A 345 6.54 -1.24 -3.08
C SER A 345 7.84 -1.77 -2.48
N PHE A 346 7.93 -1.67 -1.15
CA PHE A 346 8.73 -2.56 -0.32
C PHE A 346 7.83 -3.55 0.41
N SER A 347 8.38 -4.69 0.82
CA SER A 347 7.61 -5.68 1.56
C SER A 347 7.40 -5.21 3.00
N PHE A 348 6.17 -5.26 3.47
CA PHE A 348 5.78 -4.87 4.83
C PHE A 348 4.89 -5.95 5.46
N ARG A 349 5.01 -6.15 6.78
CA ARG A 349 4.11 -7.04 7.53
C ARG A 349 2.98 -6.25 8.19
N ARG A 350 3.33 -5.13 8.84
CA ARG A 350 2.39 -4.21 9.49
C ARG A 350 2.14 -2.96 8.66
N LYS A 351 0.94 -2.38 8.79
CA LYS A 351 0.49 -1.19 8.03
C LYS A 351 1.42 0.03 8.20
N ASP A 352 2.02 0.20 9.38
CA ASP A 352 2.82 1.38 9.73
C ASP A 352 4.32 1.19 9.43
N GLU A 353 4.77 0.02 8.97
CA GLU A 353 6.19 -0.23 8.72
C GLU A 353 6.79 0.74 7.70
N GLY A 354 7.94 1.31 8.06
CA GLY A 354 8.79 2.06 7.13
C GLY A 354 9.51 1.17 6.12
N PRO A 355 10.23 1.78 5.17
CA PRO A 355 11.00 1.06 4.15
C PRO A 355 12.13 0.22 4.77
N PRO A 356 12.69 -0.74 4.01
CA PRO A 356 13.89 -1.46 4.41
C PRO A 356 15.00 -0.48 4.77
N HIS A 357 15.60 -0.67 5.94
CA HIS A 357 16.56 0.29 6.50
C HIS A 357 17.75 -0.40 7.17
N GLU A 358 18.85 0.34 7.31
CA GLU A 358 20.03 -0.04 8.08
C GLU A 358 19.79 0.17 9.58
N ALA A 359 20.77 -0.19 10.42
CA ALA A 359 20.66 -0.08 11.87
C ALA A 359 20.43 1.37 12.37
N ASP A 360 20.88 2.36 11.60
CA ASP A 360 20.68 3.79 11.88
C ASP A 360 19.39 4.37 11.28
N TYR A 361 18.55 3.51 10.70
CA TYR A 361 17.33 3.86 9.96
C TYR A 361 17.52 4.66 8.66
N SER A 362 18.74 4.73 8.13
CA SER A 362 18.94 5.10 6.72
C SER A 362 18.30 4.06 5.81
N ILE A 363 17.71 4.48 4.70
CA ILE A 363 17.02 3.57 3.77
C ILE A 363 18.06 2.66 3.08
N LYS A 364 17.77 1.37 3.00
CA LYS A 364 18.60 0.41 2.27
C LYS A 364 18.50 0.66 0.77
N SER A 365 19.65 0.64 0.08
CA SER A 365 19.69 0.69 -1.39
C SER A 365 18.90 -0.47 -2.02
N VAL A 366 18.37 -0.20 -3.21
CA VAL A 366 17.70 -1.21 -4.04
C VAL A 366 18.74 -2.01 -4.83
N SER A 367 19.02 -3.22 -4.37
CA SER A 367 19.85 -4.17 -5.11
C SER A 367 19.07 -4.84 -6.24
N ILE A 368 19.74 -5.09 -7.37
CA ILE A 368 19.18 -5.85 -8.48
C ILE A 368 19.84 -7.22 -8.52
N ASN A 369 19.02 -8.27 -8.46
CA ASN A 369 19.45 -9.65 -8.52
C ASN A 369 19.79 -10.05 -9.97
N SER A 370 20.49 -11.17 -10.14
CA SER A 370 20.89 -11.66 -11.47
C SER A 370 19.72 -12.02 -12.39
N ASP A 371 18.54 -12.28 -11.83
CA ASP A 371 17.30 -12.56 -12.56
C ASP A 371 16.48 -11.28 -12.88
N GLY A 372 17.03 -10.10 -12.58
CA GLY A 372 16.40 -8.81 -12.81
C GLY A 372 15.41 -8.36 -11.74
N THR A 373 15.10 -9.22 -10.75
CA THR A 373 14.28 -8.86 -9.58
C THR A 373 15.05 -7.99 -8.60
N CYS A 374 14.37 -7.43 -7.60
CA CYS A 374 15.01 -6.65 -6.56
C CYS A 374 15.32 -7.46 -5.30
N GLY A 375 16.41 -7.11 -4.63
CA GLY A 375 16.76 -7.61 -3.30
C GLY A 375 16.34 -6.66 -2.17
N ASN A 376 16.86 -6.88 -0.98
CA ASN A 376 16.68 -6.00 0.20
C ASN A 376 15.21 -5.70 0.55
N ARG A 377 14.30 -6.66 0.37
CA ARG A 377 12.84 -6.51 0.62
C ARG A 377 12.13 -5.53 -0.31
N TRP A 378 12.76 -5.02 -1.35
CA TRP A 378 12.05 -4.24 -2.38
C TRP A 378 11.26 -5.17 -3.29
N VAL A 379 9.97 -4.88 -3.50
CA VAL A 379 9.08 -5.75 -4.29
C VAL A 379 9.27 -5.52 -5.79
N CYS A 380 9.46 -4.27 -6.18
CA CYS A 380 9.72 -3.85 -7.57
C CYS A 380 8.72 -4.43 -8.58
N GLU A 381 7.43 -4.23 -8.35
CA GLU A 381 6.36 -4.70 -9.24
C GLU A 381 6.56 -4.18 -10.67
N HIS A 382 7.08 -2.96 -10.83
CA HIS A 382 7.43 -2.39 -12.14
C HIS A 382 8.46 -3.21 -12.94
N ARG A 383 9.29 -4.02 -12.27
CA ARG A 383 10.27 -4.93 -12.87
C ARG A 383 9.73 -6.31 -13.18
N TRP A 384 8.53 -6.65 -12.69
CA TRP A 384 7.92 -7.91 -13.07
C TRP A 384 7.74 -7.92 -14.57
N ASN A 385 8.21 -9.00 -15.20
CA ASN A 385 8.41 -9.08 -16.64
C ASN A 385 7.21 -8.54 -17.44
N MET A 386 6.01 -9.04 -17.13
CA MET A 386 4.77 -8.61 -17.76
C MET A 386 4.45 -7.11 -17.60
N ILE A 387 4.77 -6.50 -16.45
CA ILE A 387 4.44 -5.09 -16.16
C ILE A 387 5.32 -4.15 -16.99
N GLY A 388 6.64 -4.38 -17.01
CA GLY A 388 7.55 -3.58 -17.84
C GLY A 388 7.21 -3.66 -19.32
N ASN A 389 6.87 -4.86 -19.81
CA ASN A 389 6.52 -5.07 -21.23
C ASN A 389 5.14 -4.50 -21.58
N LEU A 390 4.18 -4.53 -20.66
CA LEU A 390 2.88 -3.90 -20.87
C LEU A 390 2.93 -2.37 -20.72
N ALA A 391 3.91 -1.82 -20.01
CA ALA A 391 4.16 -0.36 -20.05
C ALA A 391 4.55 0.10 -21.45
N ARG A 392 5.42 -0.66 -22.12
CA ARG A 392 5.76 -0.46 -23.52
C ARG A 392 4.55 -0.64 -24.45
N PHE A 393 3.77 -1.70 -24.25
CA PHE A 393 2.51 -1.91 -24.99
C PHE A 393 1.61 -0.68 -24.90
N ARG A 394 1.36 -0.17 -23.69
CA ARG A 394 0.47 0.98 -23.45
C ARG A 394 0.93 2.23 -24.21
N THR A 395 2.22 2.51 -24.21
CA THR A 395 2.81 3.63 -24.93
C THR A 395 2.62 3.48 -26.45
N ALA A 396 2.91 2.32 -27.02
CA ALA A 396 2.77 2.07 -28.46
C ALA A 396 1.31 2.20 -28.95
N VAL A 397 0.35 1.81 -28.13
CA VAL A 397 -1.09 1.87 -28.47
C VAL A 397 -1.77 3.16 -28.01
N HIS A 398 -1.02 4.17 -27.57
CA HIS A 398 -1.58 5.43 -27.13
C HIS A 398 -2.45 6.08 -28.22
N GLY A 399 -3.58 6.67 -27.79
CA GLY A 399 -4.61 7.26 -28.65
C GLY A 399 -5.66 6.27 -29.17
N GLU A 400 -5.39 4.96 -29.15
CA GLU A 400 -6.33 3.97 -29.67
C GLU A 400 -7.39 3.55 -28.66
N LYS A 401 -8.61 3.28 -29.13
CA LYS A 401 -9.69 2.74 -28.29
C LYS A 401 -9.66 1.22 -28.20
N VAL A 402 -10.25 0.67 -27.14
CA VAL A 402 -10.52 -0.77 -27.06
C VAL A 402 -11.52 -1.17 -28.15
N THR A 403 -11.14 -2.12 -28.99
CA THR A 403 -11.96 -2.73 -30.05
C THR A 403 -11.84 -4.26 -30.00
N ASN A 404 -12.64 -4.98 -30.79
CA ASN A 404 -12.59 -6.45 -30.87
C ASN A 404 -12.65 -7.17 -29.51
N TRP A 405 -13.42 -6.64 -28.56
CA TRP A 405 -13.55 -7.20 -27.23
C TRP A 405 -14.23 -8.57 -27.25
N VAL A 406 -13.55 -9.58 -26.71
CA VAL A 406 -14.05 -10.96 -26.61
C VAL A 406 -13.69 -11.55 -25.25
N TYR A 407 -14.71 -11.99 -24.50
CA TYR A 407 -14.54 -12.96 -23.41
C TYR A 407 -15.24 -14.26 -23.78
N ARG A 408 -14.45 -15.29 -24.12
CA ARG A 408 -14.95 -16.61 -24.54
C ARG A 408 -13.93 -17.68 -24.20
N ASN A 409 -14.40 -18.87 -23.82
CA ASN A 409 -13.55 -19.99 -23.41
C ASN A 409 -12.59 -19.61 -22.27
N ARG A 410 -13.05 -18.76 -21.34
CA ARG A 410 -12.28 -18.23 -20.19
C ARG A 410 -11.11 -17.31 -20.53
N VAL A 411 -10.90 -16.96 -21.80
CA VAL A 411 -9.90 -15.99 -22.24
C VAL A 411 -10.56 -14.66 -22.52
N LEU A 412 -10.04 -13.59 -21.91
CA LEU A 412 -10.36 -12.21 -22.27
C LEU A 412 -9.33 -11.74 -23.30
N SER A 413 -9.79 -11.15 -24.40
CA SER A 413 -8.92 -10.55 -25.40
C SER A 413 -9.57 -9.32 -26.03
N PHE A 414 -8.76 -8.36 -26.46
CA PHE A 414 -9.21 -7.19 -27.20
C PHE A 414 -8.05 -6.56 -27.98
N SER A 415 -8.41 -5.73 -28.96
CA SER A 415 -7.48 -4.90 -29.72
C SER A 415 -7.46 -3.47 -29.17
N ARG A 416 -6.36 -2.77 -29.42
CA ARG A 416 -6.25 -1.32 -29.28
C ARG A 416 -6.10 -0.74 -30.67
N GLY A 417 -7.26 -0.42 -31.26
CA GLY A 417 -7.38 -0.01 -32.65
C GLY A 417 -6.70 -1.01 -33.59
N HIS A 418 -5.82 -0.50 -34.45
CA HIS A 418 -4.98 -1.30 -35.35
C HIS A 418 -3.51 -1.36 -34.92
N LYS A 419 -3.20 -0.95 -33.68
CA LYS A 419 -1.82 -0.83 -33.20
C LYS A 419 -1.37 -1.97 -32.30
N GLY A 420 -2.26 -2.60 -31.55
CA GLY A 420 -1.91 -3.72 -30.69
C GLY A 420 -3.06 -4.63 -30.31
N PHE A 421 -2.73 -5.81 -29.80
CA PHE A 421 -3.67 -6.82 -29.34
C PHE A 421 -3.21 -7.42 -28.01
N PHE A 422 -4.15 -7.66 -27.10
CA PHE A 422 -3.89 -8.22 -25.78
C PHE A 422 -4.84 -9.39 -25.48
N ALA A 423 -4.32 -10.43 -24.83
CA ALA A 423 -5.10 -11.55 -24.31
C ALA A 423 -4.62 -11.97 -22.92
N MET A 424 -5.56 -12.37 -22.06
CA MET A 424 -5.27 -12.92 -20.74
C MET A 424 -6.26 -14.00 -20.29
N SER A 425 -5.80 -14.87 -19.40
CA SER A 425 -6.57 -15.94 -18.78
C SER A 425 -6.18 -16.13 -17.31
N ARG A 426 -6.83 -17.07 -16.61
CA ARG A 426 -6.42 -17.53 -15.26
C ARG A 426 -5.52 -18.75 -15.29
N THR A 427 -5.46 -19.42 -16.45
CA THR A 427 -4.69 -20.63 -16.72
C THR A 427 -4.16 -20.53 -18.14
N ASP A 428 -3.29 -21.47 -18.53
CA ASP A 428 -2.91 -21.64 -19.93
C ASP A 428 -4.12 -21.69 -20.87
N PHE A 429 -3.88 -21.22 -22.10
CA PHE A 429 -4.88 -21.20 -23.15
C PHE A 429 -4.25 -21.29 -24.53
N THR A 430 -5.04 -21.76 -25.50
CA THR A 430 -4.75 -21.62 -26.93
C THR A 430 -6.04 -21.16 -27.59
N VAL A 431 -6.02 -19.98 -28.23
CA VAL A 431 -7.21 -19.42 -28.87
C VAL A 431 -6.88 -18.71 -30.18
N THR A 432 -7.76 -18.85 -31.17
CA THR A 432 -7.71 -18.05 -32.40
C THR A 432 -8.63 -16.84 -32.27
N ARG A 433 -8.14 -15.66 -32.66
CA ARG A 433 -8.90 -14.39 -32.58
C ARG A 433 -8.70 -13.57 -33.83
N ASP A 434 -9.69 -12.74 -34.13
CA ASP A 434 -9.51 -11.60 -35.02
C ASP A 434 -8.85 -10.49 -34.22
N THR A 435 -7.70 -10.05 -34.70
CA THR A 435 -6.85 -9.07 -34.02
C THR A 435 -7.09 -7.65 -34.51
N GLY A 436 -7.73 -7.47 -35.68
CA GLY A 436 -7.77 -6.19 -36.37
C GLY A 436 -6.39 -5.64 -36.77
N LEU A 437 -5.29 -6.37 -36.57
CA LEU A 437 -3.95 -5.96 -36.98
C LEU A 437 -3.69 -6.36 -38.44
N PRO A 438 -2.80 -5.65 -39.15
CA PRO A 438 -2.35 -6.06 -40.48
C PRO A 438 -1.70 -7.44 -40.47
N ALA A 439 -1.73 -8.15 -41.60
CA ALA A 439 -1.00 -9.40 -41.74
C ALA A 439 0.51 -9.22 -41.49
N GLY A 440 1.13 -10.19 -40.83
CA GLY A 440 2.56 -10.17 -40.52
C GLY A 440 2.93 -11.00 -39.30
N GLU A 441 4.24 -11.06 -39.04
CA GLU A 441 4.81 -11.69 -37.85
C GLU A 441 5.08 -10.64 -36.78
N TYR A 442 4.58 -10.87 -35.57
CA TYR A 442 4.72 -9.95 -34.43
C TYR A 442 5.44 -10.63 -33.27
N CYS A 443 6.24 -9.88 -32.54
CA CYS A 443 6.83 -10.35 -31.27
C CYS A 443 5.76 -10.42 -30.19
N ASP A 444 5.71 -11.52 -29.42
CA ASP A 444 5.02 -11.51 -28.14
C ASP A 444 5.87 -10.75 -27.11
N LEU A 445 5.34 -9.62 -26.66
CA LEU A 445 5.99 -8.75 -25.69
C LEU A 445 6.15 -9.43 -24.34
N ILE A 446 5.24 -10.31 -23.93
CA ILE A 446 5.30 -10.93 -22.60
C ILE A 446 6.51 -11.86 -22.51
N SER A 447 6.87 -12.55 -23.59
CA SER A 447 8.04 -13.41 -23.66
C SER A 447 9.34 -12.71 -24.12
N ASP A 448 9.37 -11.37 -24.16
CA ASP A 448 10.48 -10.60 -24.73
C ASP A 448 10.88 -11.07 -26.15
N CYS A 449 9.88 -11.35 -27.00
CA CYS A 449 10.02 -11.88 -28.35
C CYS A 449 10.66 -13.28 -28.46
N ALA A 450 10.75 -14.05 -27.36
CA ALA A 450 11.09 -15.47 -27.46
C ALA A 450 10.03 -16.27 -28.25
N MET A 451 8.80 -15.75 -28.34
CA MET A 451 7.74 -16.25 -29.21
C MET A 451 7.28 -15.19 -30.22
N THR A 452 6.86 -15.66 -31.40
CA THR A 452 6.23 -14.84 -32.43
C THR A 452 4.78 -15.26 -32.66
N VAL A 453 3.96 -14.31 -33.12
CA VAL A 453 2.56 -14.52 -33.50
C VAL A 453 2.36 -14.10 -34.96
N SER A 454 1.91 -15.05 -35.77
CA SER A 454 1.56 -14.82 -37.18
C SER A 454 0.12 -14.37 -37.31
N VAL A 455 -0.10 -13.15 -37.80
CA VAL A 455 -1.43 -12.63 -38.18
C VAL A 455 -1.63 -12.87 -39.68
N ASP A 456 -2.69 -13.56 -40.05
CA ASP A 456 -2.99 -13.90 -41.44
C ASP A 456 -3.57 -12.72 -42.24
N THR A 457 -3.79 -12.93 -43.54
CA THR A 457 -4.37 -11.91 -44.46
C THR A 457 -5.78 -11.45 -44.09
N LYS A 458 -6.47 -12.15 -43.19
CA LYS A 458 -7.81 -11.79 -42.69
C LYS A 458 -7.73 -11.11 -41.31
N GLY A 459 -6.54 -10.87 -40.76
CA GLY A 459 -6.33 -10.30 -39.44
C GLY A 459 -6.44 -11.31 -38.29
N SER A 460 -6.51 -12.62 -38.59
CA SER A 460 -6.66 -13.65 -37.57
C SER A 460 -5.31 -14.22 -37.11
N ALA A 461 -5.18 -14.53 -35.83
CA ALA A 461 -3.98 -15.14 -35.26
C ALA A 461 -4.33 -16.12 -34.13
N THR A 462 -3.45 -17.10 -33.89
CA THR A 462 -3.55 -18.06 -32.78
C THR A 462 -2.59 -17.67 -31.66
N PHE A 463 -3.11 -17.62 -30.44
CA PHE A 463 -2.41 -17.15 -29.26
C PHE A 463 -2.28 -18.25 -28.22
N SER A 464 -1.07 -18.42 -27.70
CA SER A 464 -0.74 -19.23 -26.53
C SER A 464 0.30 -18.49 -25.68
N PRO A 465 0.15 -18.40 -24.35
CA PRO A 465 1.18 -17.84 -23.48
C PRO A 465 2.49 -18.63 -23.56
N ALA A 466 3.63 -17.94 -23.41
CA ALA A 466 4.94 -18.58 -23.34
C ALA A 466 5.17 -19.35 -22.04
N HIS A 467 4.58 -18.85 -20.94
CA HIS A 467 4.75 -19.41 -19.60
C HIS A 467 3.41 -19.48 -18.88
N SER A 468 3.16 -20.59 -18.19
CA SER A 468 1.90 -20.82 -17.48
C SER A 468 1.71 -19.96 -16.23
N SER A 469 2.81 -19.46 -15.66
CA SER A 469 2.82 -18.47 -14.58
C SER A 469 2.45 -17.05 -15.05
N GLU A 470 2.48 -16.82 -16.36
CA GLU A 470 2.15 -15.54 -17.00
C GLU A 470 1.18 -15.78 -18.17
N PRO A 471 -0.10 -16.12 -17.89
CA PRO A 471 -1.10 -16.43 -18.91
C PRO A 471 -1.60 -15.16 -19.61
N PHE A 472 -0.67 -14.42 -20.23
CA PHE A 472 -0.82 -13.16 -20.92
C PHE A 472 -0.12 -13.26 -22.28
N VAL A 473 -0.68 -12.59 -23.29
CA VAL A 473 -0.01 -12.36 -24.58
C VAL A 473 -0.29 -10.94 -25.02
N ALA A 474 0.72 -10.24 -25.52
CA ALA A 474 0.57 -8.88 -26.02
C ALA A 474 1.44 -8.66 -27.26
N ILE A 475 0.87 -8.11 -28.33
CA ILE A 475 1.59 -7.81 -29.57
C ILE A 475 1.30 -6.37 -30.02
N ILE A 476 2.30 -5.70 -30.61
CA ILE A 476 2.19 -4.33 -31.14
C ILE A 476 2.76 -4.23 -32.56
N THR A 477 2.25 -3.28 -33.34
CA THR A 477 2.65 -3.09 -34.74
C THR A 477 4.05 -2.53 -34.96
N GLU A 478 4.59 -1.85 -33.95
CA GLU A 478 5.95 -1.31 -33.97
C GLU A 478 7.02 -2.40 -33.84
N GLU A 479 6.65 -3.62 -33.42
CA GLU A 479 7.58 -4.75 -33.29
C GLU A 479 7.18 -5.96 -34.14
N LYS A 480 7.40 -5.82 -35.45
CA LYS A 480 7.31 -6.95 -36.38
C LYS A 480 8.58 -7.78 -36.33
N ALA A 481 8.46 -9.10 -36.17
CA ALA A 481 9.57 -10.03 -35.97
C ALA A 481 10.57 -10.12 -37.15
N ASN A 482 10.31 -9.44 -38.27
CA ASN A 482 11.17 -9.38 -39.46
C ASN A 482 11.50 -7.96 -39.95
N GLN A 483 11.38 -6.93 -39.12
CA GLN A 483 12.24 -5.76 -39.29
C GLN A 483 13.50 -5.99 -38.46
N THR A 484 14.57 -6.38 -39.16
CA THR A 484 15.94 -6.24 -38.67
C THR A 484 16.19 -4.74 -38.49
N ASP A 485 15.76 -4.19 -37.36
CA ASP A 485 16.16 -2.86 -36.96
C ASP A 485 17.52 -2.98 -36.28
N SER A 486 18.46 -2.25 -36.87
CA SER A 486 19.86 -2.15 -36.53
C SER A 486 20.08 -1.51 -35.16
N LEU A 487 19.81 -2.26 -34.10
CA LEU A 487 20.22 -1.94 -32.74
C LEU A 487 21.02 -3.12 -32.15
N ASN A 488 22.13 -3.45 -32.80
CA ASN A 488 23.33 -3.91 -32.09
C ASN A 488 24.60 -3.71 -32.95
N THR A 489 25.60 -3.10 -32.30
CA THR A 489 27.03 -3.04 -32.64
C THR A 489 27.45 -2.36 -33.95
N LYS A 490 27.85 -1.08 -33.83
CA LYS A 490 28.98 -0.52 -34.59
C LYS A 490 30.12 -0.19 -33.61
N ASP A 491 30.87 -1.20 -33.25
CA ASP A 491 32.34 -1.15 -33.05
C ASP A 491 32.86 -2.21 -34.03
N SER A 492 33.83 -2.00 -34.92
CA SER A 492 35.03 -1.17 -34.88
C SER A 492 35.60 -1.08 -36.31
N ASP A 493 36.17 0.06 -36.69
CA ASP A 493 37.48 0.03 -37.37
C ASP A 493 38.26 1.33 -37.11
N SER A 494 39.55 1.08 -36.98
CA SER A 494 40.74 1.81 -36.57
C SER A 494 40.95 3.27 -37.01
N GLY A 495 41.51 4.05 -36.08
CA GLY A 495 42.06 5.38 -36.35
C GLY A 495 42.55 6.14 -35.11
N SER A 496 43.48 5.59 -34.33
CA SER A 496 44.13 6.29 -33.21
C SER A 496 44.89 7.55 -33.67
N PRO A 497 44.99 8.58 -32.80
CA PRO A 497 46.32 8.94 -32.33
C PRO A 497 46.42 9.16 -30.81
N LYS A 498 47.27 8.33 -30.20
CA LYS A 498 48.24 8.58 -29.12
C LYS A 498 47.93 9.67 -28.08
N VAL A 499 47.75 9.22 -26.82
CA VAL A 499 48.40 9.85 -25.67
C VAL A 499 49.08 8.75 -24.84
N GLN A 500 50.37 8.94 -24.58
CA GLN A 500 51.27 7.99 -23.92
C GLN A 500 51.01 7.92 -22.42
N SER A 501 50.96 6.70 -21.87
CA SER A 501 51.18 6.44 -20.45
C SER A 501 52.68 6.46 -20.12
N LYS A 502 53.01 6.96 -18.93
CA LYS A 502 54.22 6.58 -18.21
C LYS A 502 53.88 6.35 -16.74
N ASP A 503 54.28 5.17 -16.28
CA ASP A 503 54.12 4.62 -14.93
C ASP A 503 55.11 5.17 -13.89
N LYS A 504 54.59 5.30 -12.65
CA LYS A 504 55.16 4.98 -11.31
C LYS A 504 56.40 5.75 -10.75
N PRO A 505 56.68 5.62 -9.43
CA PRO A 505 55.85 5.81 -8.21
C PRO A 505 56.60 6.68 -7.14
N VAL A 506 56.08 6.76 -5.90
CA VAL A 506 56.78 6.98 -4.59
C VAL A 506 56.10 8.06 -3.70
N GLY A 507 55.84 7.71 -2.43
CA GLY A 507 55.97 8.63 -1.30
C GLY A 507 54.83 8.65 -0.28
N ASP A 508 54.97 7.85 0.79
CA ASP A 508 54.19 7.94 2.03
C ASP A 508 54.53 9.20 2.87
N ALA A 509 53.59 9.54 3.76
CA ALA A 509 53.72 10.24 5.06
C ALA A 509 53.29 11.75 5.11
N PRO A 510 52.93 12.27 6.32
CA PRO A 510 51.56 12.65 6.66
C PRO A 510 51.42 14.13 7.06
N SER A 511 50.21 14.62 7.30
CA SER A 511 49.96 16.00 7.75
C SER A 511 48.69 16.11 8.62
N PRO A 512 48.62 17.09 9.54
CA PRO A 512 48.42 16.86 10.98
C PRO A 512 46.99 17.16 11.49
N PRO A 513 46.71 16.91 12.79
CA PRO A 513 45.36 17.01 13.36
C PRO A 513 45.01 18.47 13.69
N VAL A 514 43.78 18.87 13.36
CA VAL A 514 43.21 20.14 13.85
C VAL A 514 42.52 19.91 15.18
N GLN A 515 42.99 20.68 16.16
CA GLN A 515 42.62 20.63 17.56
C GLN A 515 41.26 21.25 17.83
N VAL A 516 40.51 20.58 18.69
CA VAL A 516 39.36 21.09 19.45
C VAL A 516 39.90 21.97 20.59
N SER A 517 39.31 23.15 20.79
CA SER A 517 39.52 23.95 22.01
C SER A 517 38.21 24.12 22.78
N PRO A 518 38.20 23.91 24.11
CA PRO A 518 37.03 24.07 24.97
C PRO A 518 36.98 25.49 25.56
N THR A 519 35.76 26.00 25.81
CA THR A 519 35.57 27.13 26.72
C THR A 519 34.52 26.78 27.78
N VAL A 520 34.76 27.31 28.97
CA VAL A 520 34.39 26.83 30.30
C VAL A 520 33.32 27.74 30.92
N PHE A 521 32.36 27.11 31.61
CA PHE A 521 31.56 27.49 32.79
C PHE A 521 30.84 28.84 32.92
N GLY A 522 29.59 28.74 33.37
CA GLY A 522 28.83 29.78 34.06
C GLY A 522 27.58 29.21 34.73
N ASP A 523 27.73 28.64 35.93
CA ASP A 523 26.65 28.38 36.89
C ASP A 523 26.08 29.71 37.40
N VAL A 524 24.74 29.84 37.45
CA VAL A 524 24.05 30.70 38.43
C VAL A 524 22.75 30.02 38.85
N THR A 525 22.74 29.48 40.06
CA THR A 525 21.55 29.36 40.90
C THR A 525 21.40 30.65 41.71
N LEU A 526 20.17 31.13 41.92
CA LEU A 526 19.73 31.67 43.21
C LEU A 526 18.20 31.82 43.26
N ASP A 527 17.72 31.43 44.42
CA ASP A 527 16.38 31.33 44.98
C ASP A 527 15.76 32.72 45.28
N HIS A 528 14.43 32.80 45.32
CA HIS A 528 13.67 33.35 46.46
C HIS A 528 12.15 33.44 46.17
N THR A 529 11.42 32.50 46.76
CA THR A 529 10.23 32.68 47.62
C THR A 529 9.57 34.07 47.70
N THR A 530 8.23 34.16 47.56
CA THR A 530 7.26 34.30 48.68
C THR A 530 5.83 34.70 48.25
N GLN A 531 4.85 33.99 48.85
CA GLN A 531 3.61 34.50 49.45
C GLN A 531 2.43 34.98 48.56
N ASP A 532 1.47 34.07 48.42
CA ASP A 532 0.02 34.30 48.62
C ASP A 532 -0.27 34.96 49.99
N PRO A 533 -1.41 35.67 50.22
CA PRO A 533 -2.63 34.92 50.59
C PRO A 533 -4.03 35.59 50.47
N VAL A 534 -5.06 34.74 50.69
CA VAL A 534 -6.36 34.97 51.39
C VAL A 534 -7.62 35.33 50.56
N ARG A 535 -8.49 34.30 50.42
CA ARG A 535 -9.91 34.18 50.87
C ARG A 535 -10.95 35.26 50.49
N ASP A 536 -12.11 34.86 49.96
CA ASP A 536 -13.28 34.30 50.70
C ASP A 536 -14.64 34.56 49.99
N GLN A 537 -15.55 33.61 50.20
CA GLN A 537 -17.02 33.75 50.27
C GLN A 537 -17.90 33.68 48.99
N GLU A 538 -18.48 32.49 48.77
CA GLU A 538 -19.86 32.31 48.28
C GLU A 538 -20.89 32.69 49.36
N PRO A 539 -22.18 32.89 48.99
CA PRO A 539 -23.14 31.84 49.36
C PRO A 539 -24.34 31.58 48.41
N LYS A 540 -24.70 30.29 48.35
CA LYS A 540 -26.05 29.67 48.49
C LYS A 540 -26.93 29.31 47.27
N GLN A 541 -27.06 27.98 47.18
CA GLN A 541 -27.95 27.08 46.44
C GLN A 541 -29.47 27.27 46.61
N ILE A 542 -30.21 26.72 45.63
CA ILE A 542 -31.40 25.89 45.89
C ILE A 542 -31.27 24.57 45.09
N SER A 543 -31.56 23.47 45.77
CA SER A 543 -31.31 22.04 45.47
C SER A 543 -32.56 21.27 45.00
N VAL A 544 -32.38 19.99 44.58
CA VAL A 544 -33.10 18.71 44.99
C VAL A 544 -33.05 17.66 43.84
N PRO A 545 -32.90 16.32 44.03
CA PRO A 545 -31.90 15.53 44.77
C PRO A 545 -31.39 14.24 44.03
N LYS A 546 -30.25 13.68 44.47
CA LYS A 546 -29.75 12.32 44.14
C LYS A 546 -30.40 11.22 45.02
N PRO A 547 -30.11 9.94 44.77
CA PRO A 547 -29.16 9.23 45.67
C PRO A 547 -28.20 8.29 44.91
N ARG A 548 -27.04 7.83 45.39
CA ARG A 548 -26.04 8.15 46.44
C ARG A 548 -24.97 7.05 46.25
N ALA A 549 -23.78 7.38 45.73
CA ALA A 549 -22.49 7.47 46.44
C ALA A 549 -21.95 6.16 47.07
N ASP A 550 -20.70 5.82 46.74
CA ASP A 550 -19.66 5.82 47.77
C ASP A 550 -18.26 6.16 47.22
N ASN A 551 -17.42 6.68 48.10
CA ASN A 551 -16.39 7.69 47.88
C ASN A 551 -14.93 7.18 47.91
N ASP A 552 -14.07 7.87 47.16
CA ASP A 552 -12.70 8.36 47.43
C ASP A 552 -11.65 7.53 48.21
N ARG A 553 -10.46 7.39 47.58
CA ARG A 553 -9.18 7.95 48.09
C ARG A 553 -8.11 8.09 46.98
N LYS A 554 -7.51 9.29 46.91
CA LYS A 554 -6.44 9.75 45.99
C LYS A 554 -5.05 9.22 46.37
N GLY A 555 -4.17 9.04 45.37
CA GLY A 555 -2.70 8.96 45.53
C GLY A 555 -1.95 8.82 44.19
N LYS A 556 -0.91 9.64 43.97
CA LYS A 556 -0.12 9.81 42.73
C LYS A 556 0.79 8.61 42.34
N LEU A 557 1.04 8.51 41.02
CA LEU A 557 2.14 7.90 40.22
C LEU A 557 3.39 7.37 40.97
N PRO A 558 4.02 6.25 40.50
CA PRO A 558 5.01 6.37 39.42
C PRO A 558 5.05 5.21 38.38
N ILE A 559 5.71 5.54 37.27
CA ILE A 559 6.24 4.64 36.23
C ILE A 559 7.31 3.71 36.83
N ALA A 560 7.18 2.39 36.67
CA ALA A 560 8.28 1.42 36.44
C ALA A 560 7.76 -0.03 36.42
N SER A 561 8.22 -0.78 35.39
CA SER A 561 8.50 -2.23 35.34
C SER A 561 8.01 -3.12 36.50
N ASN A 562 7.10 -4.06 36.20
CA ASN A 562 7.12 -5.48 36.61
C ASN A 562 5.78 -6.13 36.24
N PHE A 563 5.73 -6.91 35.16
CA PHE A 563 4.63 -7.86 34.93
C PHE A 563 4.87 -9.09 35.83
N ASN A 564 4.09 -9.19 36.89
CA ASN A 564 4.03 -10.35 37.76
C ASN A 564 2.83 -11.20 37.31
N SER A 565 3.08 -12.46 36.97
CA SER A 565 2.10 -13.44 36.56
C SER A 565 1.26 -13.90 37.77
N SER A 566 0.09 -13.31 37.98
CA SER A 566 -0.93 -13.91 38.85
C SER A 566 -2.26 -13.19 38.71
N ASN A 567 -3.14 -13.70 37.86
CA ASN A 567 -4.60 -13.70 38.03
C ASN A 567 -5.21 -14.70 37.03
N VAL A 568 -4.90 -15.98 37.23
CA VAL A 568 -5.69 -17.08 36.66
C VAL A 568 -6.74 -17.45 37.72
N SER A 569 -8.01 -17.35 37.36
CA SER A 569 -9.10 -17.80 38.24
C SER A 569 -8.97 -19.31 38.50
N LYS A 570 -8.85 -19.70 39.77
CA LYS A 570 -8.83 -21.11 40.20
C LYS A 570 -10.24 -21.70 40.24
N GLN A 571 -10.44 -22.83 39.55
CA GLN A 571 -11.18 -24.04 40.01
C GLN A 571 -11.27 -25.11 38.90
N PRO A 572 -11.46 -26.41 39.23
CA PRO A 572 -10.77 -27.25 40.22
C PRO A 572 -9.92 -28.35 39.54
N ASP A 573 -9.00 -28.93 40.30
CA ASP A 573 -7.98 -29.89 39.87
C ASP A 573 -8.53 -31.15 39.15
N ALA A 574 -8.03 -31.37 37.93
CA ALA A 574 -7.97 -32.68 37.28
C ALA A 574 -6.51 -32.95 36.87
N VAL A 575 -5.84 -33.77 37.69
CA VAL A 575 -4.61 -34.54 37.43
C VAL A 575 -3.49 -33.81 36.68
N ALA A 576 -2.56 -33.23 37.44
CA ALA A 576 -1.22 -32.92 36.96
C ALA A 576 -0.50 -34.23 36.56
N GLN A 577 -0.54 -34.58 35.27
CA GLN A 577 0.35 -35.57 34.67
C GLN A 577 1.65 -34.85 34.27
N ASN A 578 2.78 -35.35 34.77
CA ASN A 578 4.10 -35.04 34.22
C ASN A 578 4.08 -35.34 32.71
N GLY A 579 4.10 -34.32 31.85
CA GLY A 579 4.13 -34.49 30.39
C GLY A 579 3.17 -33.65 29.54
N SER A 580 2.47 -32.65 30.09
CA SER A 580 1.72 -31.67 29.27
C SER A 580 2.62 -30.54 28.76
N ASP A 581 2.41 -30.11 27.51
CA ASP A 581 3.15 -29.02 26.82
C ASP A 581 2.16 -28.05 26.17
N PHE A 582 1.43 -27.29 27.00
CA PHE A 582 0.49 -26.29 26.49
C PHE A 582 1.23 -25.13 25.83
N ARG A 583 0.94 -24.87 24.55
CA ARG A 583 1.45 -23.70 23.83
C ARG A 583 0.32 -22.95 23.15
N ARG A 584 0.42 -21.62 23.14
CA ARG A 584 -0.48 -20.76 22.37
C ARG A 584 -0.40 -21.19 20.90
N THR A 585 -1.55 -21.48 20.33
CA THR A 585 -1.73 -21.98 18.97
C THR A 585 -2.90 -21.23 18.38
N VAL A 586 -2.66 -20.54 17.27
CA VAL A 586 -3.69 -19.77 16.60
C VAL A 586 -4.05 -20.47 15.30
N ILE A 587 -5.34 -20.60 15.04
CA ILE A 587 -5.89 -21.18 13.82
C ILE A 587 -6.76 -20.14 13.15
N VAL A 588 -6.45 -19.83 11.91
CA VAL A 588 -7.13 -18.82 11.09
C VAL A 588 -7.71 -19.51 9.87
N ILE A 589 -9.02 -19.35 9.66
CA ILE A 589 -9.73 -19.83 8.49
C ILE A 589 -10.16 -18.64 7.64
N GLU A 590 -9.54 -18.47 6.48
CA GLU A 590 -9.95 -17.49 5.47
C GLU A 590 -11.28 -17.93 4.86
N ARG A 591 -12.34 -17.22 5.24
CA ARG A 591 -13.69 -17.50 4.74
C ARG A 591 -14.60 -16.29 4.88
N GLU A 592 -14.90 -15.67 3.74
CA GLU A 592 -15.99 -14.71 3.68
C GLU A 592 -17.32 -15.37 4.06
N THR A 593 -18.01 -14.75 5.02
CA THR A 593 -19.29 -15.17 5.57
C THR A 593 -20.33 -14.06 5.45
N ARG A 594 -21.60 -14.46 5.36
CA ARG A 594 -22.73 -13.52 5.39
C ARG A 594 -23.12 -13.17 6.83
N PRO A 595 -23.75 -12.01 7.06
CA PRO A 595 -24.29 -11.67 8.38
C PRO A 595 -25.11 -12.81 8.98
N GLY A 596 -24.81 -13.16 10.24
CA GLY A 596 -25.47 -14.26 10.97
C GLY A 596 -24.88 -15.65 10.73
N GLN A 597 -23.92 -15.82 9.81
CA GLN A 597 -23.17 -17.07 9.72
C GLN A 597 -22.09 -17.16 10.82
N ASN A 598 -21.81 -18.37 11.29
CA ASN A 598 -20.79 -18.64 12.30
C ASN A 598 -19.86 -19.74 11.82
N VAL A 599 -18.58 -19.63 12.19
CA VAL A 599 -17.58 -20.65 11.93
C VAL A 599 -17.21 -21.38 13.22
N PHE A 600 -17.14 -22.70 13.11
CA PHE A 600 -16.58 -23.58 14.13
C PHE A 600 -15.48 -24.40 13.48
N ILE A 601 -14.54 -24.90 14.28
CA ILE A 601 -13.61 -25.93 13.86
C ILE A 601 -13.87 -27.23 14.61
N ARG A 602 -13.52 -28.33 13.96
CA ARG A 602 -13.35 -29.65 14.56
C ARG A 602 -12.00 -30.18 14.15
N GLY A 603 -11.36 -30.94 15.01
CA GLY A 603 -10.00 -31.37 14.76
C GLY A 603 -9.48 -32.38 15.75
N GLY A 604 -8.17 -32.58 15.75
CA GLY A 604 -7.50 -33.56 16.60
C GLY A 604 -6.57 -34.44 15.76
N LEU A 605 -6.44 -35.71 16.14
CA LEU A 605 -5.71 -36.71 15.36
C LEU A 605 -6.71 -37.68 14.71
N GLU A 606 -6.58 -37.93 13.41
CA GLU A 606 -7.33 -39.02 12.78
C GLU A 606 -6.85 -40.39 13.26
N SER A 607 -7.74 -41.39 13.19
CA SER A 607 -7.44 -42.79 13.53
C SER A 607 -6.37 -43.43 12.65
N SER A 608 -6.03 -42.81 11.52
CA SER A 608 -4.90 -43.20 10.68
C SER A 608 -3.54 -42.79 11.26
N LEU A 609 -3.50 -41.82 12.17
CA LEU A 609 -2.28 -41.31 12.80
C LEU A 609 -2.08 -41.86 14.21
N THR A 610 -3.16 -42.16 14.92
CA THR A 610 -3.10 -42.72 16.27
C THR A 610 -4.21 -43.76 16.47
N SER A 611 -3.90 -44.84 17.19
CA SER A 611 -4.84 -45.93 17.43
C SER A 611 -5.69 -45.66 18.67
N GLY A 612 -6.89 -46.26 18.74
CA GLY A 612 -7.74 -46.19 19.93
C GLY A 612 -8.62 -44.95 20.04
N CYS A 613 -8.86 -44.19 18.95
CA CYS A 613 -9.86 -43.11 18.97
C CYS A 613 -11.21 -43.61 19.46
N THR A 614 -11.78 -42.93 20.46
CA THR A 614 -13.13 -43.20 20.97
C THR A 614 -14.02 -41.96 20.83
N TRP A 615 -15.33 -42.14 21.06
CA TRP A 615 -16.31 -41.05 21.12
C TRP A 615 -16.25 -40.25 22.43
N ASP A 616 -15.60 -40.80 23.46
CA ASP A 616 -15.38 -40.12 24.72
C ASP A 616 -14.14 -39.23 24.61
N VAL A 617 -14.36 -37.94 24.40
CA VAL A 617 -13.28 -36.96 24.15
C VAL A 617 -12.28 -36.84 25.30
N GLN A 618 -12.67 -37.20 26.53
CA GLN A 618 -11.78 -37.14 27.69
C GLN A 618 -10.76 -38.28 27.69
N THR A 619 -11.16 -39.44 27.19
CA THR A 619 -10.32 -40.65 27.18
C THR A 619 -9.72 -40.95 25.82
N SER A 620 -10.24 -40.33 24.75
CA SER A 620 -9.79 -40.53 23.38
C SER A 620 -8.35 -40.01 23.18
N PRO A 621 -7.43 -40.81 22.65
CA PRO A 621 -6.09 -40.35 22.26
C PRO A 621 -6.11 -39.39 21.06
N CYS A 622 -7.28 -39.24 20.41
CA CYS A 622 -7.48 -38.44 19.20
C CYS A 622 -7.99 -37.03 19.50
N SER A 623 -8.46 -36.81 20.73
CA SER A 623 -8.85 -35.51 21.24
C SER A 623 -7.64 -34.82 21.88
N ILE A 624 -7.44 -33.55 21.52
CA ILE A 624 -6.32 -32.75 22.00
C ILE A 624 -6.84 -31.76 23.05
N PRO A 625 -6.35 -31.78 24.30
CA PRO A 625 -6.72 -30.80 25.30
C PRO A 625 -6.41 -29.38 24.84
N ILE A 626 -7.37 -28.48 25.00
CA ILE A 626 -7.26 -27.06 24.69
C ILE A 626 -7.73 -26.19 25.86
N ARG A 627 -7.22 -24.96 25.92
CA ARG A 627 -7.74 -23.91 26.77
C ARG A 627 -7.91 -22.67 25.93
N HIS A 628 -9.04 -22.00 26.11
CA HIS A 628 -9.31 -20.73 25.47
C HIS A 628 -8.39 -19.66 26.07
N PHE A 629 -7.58 -19.00 25.22
CA PHE A 629 -6.44 -18.18 25.68
C PHE A 629 -6.84 -17.03 26.62
N GLN A 630 -7.94 -16.33 26.29
CA GLN A 630 -8.52 -15.29 27.12
C GLN A 630 -10.02 -15.18 26.92
N ASP A 631 -10.77 -14.77 27.95
CA ASP A 631 -12.15 -14.34 27.83
C ASP A 631 -12.21 -12.91 27.28
N TYR A 632 -13.21 -12.62 26.46
CA TYR A 632 -13.38 -11.30 25.84
C TYR A 632 -14.41 -10.49 26.63
N SER A 633 -14.07 -9.27 27.05
CA SER A 633 -14.94 -8.46 27.93
C SER A 633 -16.00 -7.64 27.20
N ASP A 634 -15.99 -7.62 25.87
CA ASP A 634 -16.94 -6.85 25.05
C ASP A 634 -18.27 -7.61 24.86
N ASP A 635 -19.37 -6.85 24.86
CA ASP A 635 -20.73 -7.36 24.66
C ASP A 635 -20.88 -8.03 23.27
N ASP A 636 -20.09 -7.60 22.28
CA ASP A 636 -20.07 -8.20 20.94
C ASP A 636 -19.61 -9.68 20.92
N TYR A 637 -18.90 -10.13 21.96
CA TYR A 637 -18.39 -11.51 22.07
C TYR A 637 -19.19 -12.39 23.02
N LEU A 638 -20.31 -11.93 23.58
CA LEU A 638 -21.16 -12.74 24.47
C LEU A 638 -21.51 -14.10 23.85
N LYS A 639 -21.84 -14.10 22.56
CA LYS A 639 -22.13 -15.32 21.79
C LYS A 639 -20.96 -16.31 21.77
N LEU A 640 -19.76 -15.80 21.51
CA LEU A 640 -18.54 -16.59 21.45
C LEU A 640 -18.18 -17.13 22.84
N ASN A 641 -18.19 -16.28 23.86
CA ASN A 641 -17.86 -16.66 25.23
C ASN A 641 -18.82 -17.72 25.77
N SER A 642 -20.12 -17.63 25.45
CA SER A 642 -21.07 -18.70 25.77
C SER A 642 -20.63 -20.03 25.16
N TRP A 643 -20.38 -20.10 23.85
CA TRP A 643 -19.98 -21.36 23.21
C TRP A 643 -18.60 -21.89 23.64
N ARG A 644 -17.70 -21.05 24.15
CA ARG A 644 -16.37 -21.50 24.64
C ARG A 644 -16.44 -22.15 26.02
N LYS A 645 -17.46 -21.81 26.81
CA LYS A 645 -17.59 -22.33 28.16
C LYS A 645 -17.89 -23.83 28.12
N GLY A 646 -16.97 -24.63 28.65
CA GLY A 646 -17.06 -26.10 28.62
C GLY A 646 -16.52 -26.75 27.35
N ASP A 647 -15.83 -25.99 26.50
CA ASP A 647 -15.03 -26.47 25.37
C ASP A 647 -13.57 -26.66 25.85
N HIS A 648 -13.14 -27.91 25.94
CA HIS A 648 -11.90 -28.35 26.57
C HIS A 648 -11.03 -29.20 25.63
N PHE A 649 -11.56 -29.64 24.50
CA PHE A 649 -10.85 -30.48 23.55
C PHE A 649 -11.06 -29.98 22.11
N LEU A 650 -9.99 -29.97 21.34
CA LEU A 650 -10.12 -30.00 19.89
C LEU A 650 -10.39 -31.45 19.49
N ASP A 651 -11.64 -31.73 19.08
CA ASP A 651 -12.11 -33.06 18.72
C ASP A 651 -13.00 -33.10 17.45
N TRP A 652 -13.29 -34.31 16.96
CA TRP A 652 -14.08 -34.57 15.76
C TRP A 652 -15.60 -34.72 16.01
N ASN A 653 -16.01 -34.84 17.27
CA ASN A 653 -17.36 -35.19 17.71
C ASN A 653 -18.28 -33.95 17.80
N GLY A 654 -17.72 -32.75 17.93
CA GLY A 654 -18.45 -31.50 17.87
C GLY A 654 -18.61 -30.86 19.25
N ALA A 655 -19.83 -30.51 19.65
CA ALA A 655 -20.02 -29.89 20.95
C ALA A 655 -19.88 -30.88 22.10
N GLU A 656 -19.14 -30.49 23.13
CA GLU A 656 -18.93 -31.32 24.31
C GLU A 656 -20.17 -31.35 25.22
N PRO A 657 -20.35 -32.41 26.05
CA PRO A 657 -21.53 -32.55 26.91
C PRO A 657 -21.77 -31.39 27.88
N LYS A 658 -20.72 -30.63 28.23
CA LYS A 658 -20.78 -29.47 29.14
C LYS A 658 -20.57 -28.14 28.42
N GLN A 659 -20.46 -28.14 27.10
CA GLN A 659 -20.30 -26.92 26.32
C GLN A 659 -21.61 -26.15 26.29
N ASP A 660 -21.55 -24.87 26.68
CA ASP A 660 -22.75 -24.04 26.87
C ASP A 660 -23.39 -23.66 25.52
N THR A 661 -24.61 -23.13 25.59
CA THR A 661 -25.38 -22.69 24.43
C THR A 661 -25.52 -21.18 24.40
N PHE A 662 -25.76 -20.61 23.21
CA PHE A 662 -26.11 -19.19 23.08
C PHE A 662 -27.50 -19.05 22.47
N LEU A 663 -28.42 -18.42 23.21
CA LEU A 663 -29.84 -18.28 22.82
C LEU A 663 -30.48 -19.63 22.41
N GLY A 664 -30.17 -20.69 23.15
CA GLY A 664 -30.66 -22.05 22.90
C GLY A 664 -30.03 -22.78 21.71
N LYS A 665 -29.04 -22.18 21.01
CA LYS A 665 -28.29 -22.84 19.94
C LYS A 665 -27.02 -23.48 20.49
N GLN A 666 -26.88 -24.79 20.26
CA GLN A 666 -25.69 -25.56 20.59
C GLN A 666 -24.52 -25.19 19.67
N ALA A 667 -23.31 -25.19 20.22
CA ALA A 667 -22.08 -25.09 19.44
C ALA A 667 -21.98 -26.29 18.46
N SER A 668 -21.20 -26.13 17.39
CA SER A 668 -20.92 -27.22 16.45
C SER A 668 -19.48 -27.75 16.56
N GLY A 669 -18.73 -27.34 17.57
CA GLY A 669 -17.32 -27.62 17.81
C GLY A 669 -16.68 -26.45 18.56
N THR A 670 -15.37 -26.29 18.43
CA THR A 670 -14.64 -25.12 18.95
C THR A 670 -15.03 -23.87 18.15
N PRO A 671 -15.59 -22.82 18.78
CA PRO A 671 -16.09 -21.65 18.06
C PRO A 671 -14.96 -20.72 17.63
N ALA A 672 -15.07 -20.17 16.42
CA ALA A 672 -14.19 -19.13 15.92
C ALA A 672 -14.86 -17.76 16.02
N PHE A 673 -14.06 -16.71 16.15
CA PHE A 673 -14.53 -15.33 16.07
C PHE A 673 -14.11 -14.69 14.76
N LEU A 674 -14.91 -13.76 14.27
CA LEU A 674 -14.61 -13.03 13.05
C LEU A 674 -13.58 -11.94 13.37
N SER A 675 -12.50 -11.88 12.59
CA SER A 675 -11.55 -10.78 12.62
C SER A 675 -12.19 -9.54 12.00
N THR A 676 -12.27 -8.46 12.77
CA THR A 676 -12.69 -7.13 12.33
C THR A 676 -11.70 -6.09 12.86
N THR A 677 -11.42 -5.06 12.07
CA THR A 677 -10.42 -4.01 12.39
C THR A 677 -10.74 -3.18 13.62
N ASP A 678 -12.02 -3.03 13.96
CA ASP A 678 -12.45 -2.15 15.05
C ASP A 678 -12.42 -2.83 16.42
N ASN A 679 -12.56 -4.16 16.45
CA ASN A 679 -12.62 -4.98 17.65
C ASN A 679 -11.86 -6.30 17.39
N ASP A 680 -10.54 -6.33 17.56
CA ASP A 680 -9.79 -7.59 17.72
C ASP A 680 -9.07 -7.60 19.08
N PRO A 681 -9.71 -8.14 20.12
CA PRO A 681 -9.14 -8.18 21.47
C PRO A 681 -7.92 -9.12 21.58
N SER A 682 -7.66 -9.99 20.61
CA SER A 682 -6.52 -10.92 20.61
C SER A 682 -5.22 -10.32 20.09
N GLY A 683 -5.33 -9.19 19.36
CA GLY A 683 -4.22 -8.54 18.65
C GLY A 683 -3.66 -9.34 17.47
N ILE A 684 -4.26 -10.49 17.12
CA ILE A 684 -3.80 -11.42 16.08
C ILE A 684 -4.08 -10.87 14.67
N SER A 685 -5.15 -10.08 14.49
CA SER A 685 -5.41 -9.30 13.27
C SER A 685 -4.23 -8.40 12.87
N ASN A 686 -3.41 -7.95 13.84
CA ASN A 686 -2.19 -7.18 13.59
C ASN A 686 -0.97 -8.05 13.23
N LEU A 687 -1.09 -9.39 13.36
CA LEU A 687 -0.06 -10.39 13.08
C LEU A 687 -0.33 -11.18 11.78
N ILE A 688 -1.55 -11.14 11.26
CA ILE A 688 -1.97 -11.84 10.05
C ILE A 688 -2.02 -10.87 8.86
N GLU A 689 -1.41 -11.22 7.73
CA GLU A 689 -1.40 -10.40 6.49
C GLU A 689 -2.63 -10.62 5.58
N TRP A 690 -3.64 -11.32 6.08
CA TRP A 690 -4.87 -11.70 5.38
C TRP A 690 -6.00 -10.75 5.83
N GLY A 691 -6.95 -10.46 4.93
CA GLY A 691 -7.88 -9.31 5.04
C GLY A 691 -8.99 -9.48 6.08
N ASP A 692 -9.97 -8.55 6.14
CA ASP A 692 -11.12 -8.73 7.04
C ASP A 692 -11.86 -10.01 6.62
N TYR A 693 -12.66 -10.52 7.55
CA TYR A 693 -13.50 -11.71 7.40
C TYR A 693 -12.78 -13.06 7.60
N ASP A 694 -11.60 -13.06 8.20
CA ASP A 694 -10.96 -14.28 8.69
C ASP A 694 -11.60 -14.76 10.00
N TRP A 695 -11.70 -16.07 10.17
CA TRP A 695 -12.25 -16.69 11.38
C TRP A 695 -11.13 -17.26 12.24
N ILE A 696 -10.99 -16.75 13.47
CA ILE A 696 -9.85 -17.02 14.35
C ILE A 696 -10.28 -17.90 15.53
N VAL A 697 -9.45 -18.88 15.84
CA VAL A 697 -9.46 -19.64 17.10
C VAL A 697 -8.11 -19.43 17.78
N ASP A 698 -8.14 -18.83 18.98
CA ASP A 698 -6.96 -18.54 19.80
C ASP A 698 -7.02 -19.34 21.11
N ILE A 699 -6.15 -20.34 21.19
CA ILE A 699 -6.16 -21.37 22.23
C ILE A 699 -4.75 -21.68 22.70
N GLU A 700 -4.60 -22.12 23.94
CA GLU A 700 -3.48 -22.94 24.36
C GLU A 700 -3.80 -24.40 24.04
N MET A 701 -2.92 -25.08 23.31
CA MET A 701 -3.09 -26.48 22.91
C MET A 701 -1.99 -27.32 23.55
N ASP A 702 -2.34 -28.48 24.11
CA ASP A 702 -1.35 -29.42 24.65
C ASP A 702 -0.58 -30.12 23.52
N CYS A 703 0.59 -29.58 23.16
CA CYS A 703 1.41 -30.09 22.08
C CYS A 703 1.93 -31.51 22.34
N ALA A 704 2.00 -31.98 23.59
CA ALA A 704 2.37 -33.36 23.90
C ALA A 704 1.32 -34.38 23.42
N ARG A 705 0.11 -33.90 23.11
CA ARG A 705 -1.02 -34.70 22.59
C ARG A 705 -1.16 -34.60 21.06
N THR A 706 -0.18 -34.01 20.39
CA THR A 706 -0.12 -33.89 18.94
C THR A 706 0.82 -34.94 18.32
N GLN A 707 0.73 -35.17 17.02
CA GLN A 707 1.65 -36.06 16.31
C GLN A 707 2.88 -35.26 15.84
N ASN A 708 4.00 -35.38 16.56
CA ASN A 708 5.24 -34.63 16.28
C ASN A 708 5.05 -33.10 16.21
N GLY A 709 4.14 -32.54 17.03
CA GLY A 709 3.79 -31.12 17.00
C GLY A 709 2.66 -30.77 16.03
N TYR A 710 2.08 -31.74 15.30
CA TYR A 710 1.06 -31.50 14.29
C TYR A 710 -0.31 -32.05 14.66
N PHE A 711 -1.34 -31.34 14.23
CA PHE A 711 -2.75 -31.68 14.41
C PHE A 711 -3.51 -31.43 13.11
N GLN A 712 -4.75 -31.92 13.04
CA GLN A 712 -5.61 -31.76 11.88
C GLN A 712 -6.87 -30.98 12.25
N VAL A 713 -7.37 -30.12 11.35
CA VAL A 713 -8.61 -29.36 11.53
C VAL A 713 -9.44 -29.23 10.27
N ARG A 714 -10.74 -29.02 10.46
CA ARG A 714 -11.70 -28.73 9.41
C ARG A 714 -12.70 -27.71 9.90
N ALA A 715 -13.06 -26.77 9.03
CA ALA A 715 -14.00 -25.73 9.36
C ALA A 715 -15.47 -26.13 9.07
N LEU A 716 -16.39 -25.52 9.82
CA LEU A 716 -17.83 -25.63 9.62
C LEU A 716 -18.42 -24.23 9.49
N VAL A 717 -19.22 -23.99 8.45
CA VAL A 717 -19.97 -22.74 8.30
C VAL A 717 -21.45 -23.04 8.47
N ASN A 718 -22.08 -22.54 9.53
CA ASN A 718 -23.49 -22.84 9.87
C ASN A 718 -23.83 -24.34 9.86
N GLY A 719 -22.96 -25.17 10.42
CA GLY A 719 -23.14 -26.62 10.50
C GLY A 719 -22.84 -27.37 9.20
N LEU A 720 -22.55 -26.67 8.09
CA LEU A 720 -22.05 -27.30 6.87
C LEU A 720 -20.54 -27.47 6.97
N MET A 721 -20.11 -28.72 6.96
CA MET A 721 -18.71 -29.09 7.02
C MET A 721 -18.01 -28.75 5.69
N GLU A 722 -16.86 -28.07 5.76
CA GLU A 722 -15.93 -27.84 4.65
C GLU A 722 -15.68 -29.11 3.84
N ARG A 723 -15.42 -29.11 2.53
CA ARG A 723 -15.18 -30.37 1.80
C ARG A 723 -13.86 -31.05 2.25
N ARG A 724 -13.74 -32.38 2.04
CA ARG A 724 -12.44 -33.06 2.12
C ARG A 724 -11.61 -32.73 0.88
N PHE A 725 -10.32 -32.49 1.05
CA PHE A 725 -9.33 -32.29 -0.01
C PHE A 725 -8.05 -33.05 0.36
N ARG A 726 -7.10 -33.22 -0.55
CA ARG A 726 -5.84 -33.89 -0.22
C ARG A 726 -4.81 -32.82 0.15
N GLN A 727 -4.41 -32.74 1.41
CA GLN A 727 -3.25 -31.94 1.78
C GLN A 727 -2.01 -32.83 1.71
N ALA A 728 -1.18 -32.57 0.70
CA ALA A 728 0.04 -33.34 0.43
C ALA A 728 1.15 -33.04 1.45
N VAL A 729 2.25 -33.80 1.38
CA VAL A 729 3.49 -33.50 2.10
C VAL A 729 4.18 -32.29 1.44
N GLY A 730 4.36 -31.20 2.20
CA GLY A 730 5.12 -30.00 1.75
C GLY A 730 4.39 -28.72 1.30
N PRO A 731 3.06 -28.53 1.37
CA PRO A 731 2.40 -27.34 0.82
C PRO A 731 2.31 -26.13 1.76
N CYS A 732 2.65 -26.25 3.05
CA CYS A 732 2.57 -25.12 3.97
C CYS A 732 3.79 -24.21 3.86
N LYS A 733 3.56 -22.92 3.62
CA LYS A 733 4.61 -21.89 3.52
C LYS A 733 4.78 -21.16 4.85
N GLY A 734 5.90 -20.48 5.05
CA GLY A 734 6.10 -19.60 6.23
C GLY A 734 7.31 -19.99 7.07
N ASP A 735 7.75 -19.05 7.92
CA ASP A 735 8.90 -19.15 8.82
C ASP A 735 8.70 -20.24 9.89
N GLY A 736 7.45 -20.56 10.25
CA GLY A 736 7.11 -21.66 11.14
C GLY A 736 6.88 -23.02 10.46
N ALA A 737 6.91 -23.08 9.12
CA ALA A 737 6.71 -24.32 8.36
C ALA A 737 8.05 -25.07 8.16
N PRO A 738 8.14 -26.39 8.41
CA PRO A 738 9.33 -27.16 8.08
C PRO A 738 9.45 -27.39 6.57
N ALA A 739 10.61 -27.87 6.11
CA ALA A 739 10.83 -28.27 4.72
C ALA A 739 9.86 -29.39 4.23
N THR A 740 9.33 -30.22 5.14
CA THR A 740 8.34 -31.27 4.84
C THR A 740 7.35 -31.47 6.00
N VAL A 741 6.04 -31.44 5.69
CA VAL A 741 4.95 -31.81 6.62
C VAL A 741 4.96 -33.33 6.85
N PRO A 742 4.74 -33.85 8.07
CA PRO A 742 5.07 -35.25 8.39
C PRO A 742 4.13 -36.32 7.81
N PHE A 743 2.95 -35.96 7.30
CA PHE A 743 1.96 -36.90 6.77
C PHE A 743 1.00 -36.21 5.78
N GLU A 744 0.32 -37.00 4.96
CA GLU A 744 -0.82 -36.53 4.17
C GLU A 744 -2.10 -36.52 5.02
N SER A 745 -3.00 -35.57 4.77
CA SER A 745 -4.31 -35.51 5.42
C SER A 745 -5.43 -35.21 4.43
N LYS A 746 -6.67 -35.53 4.83
CA LYS A 746 -7.89 -35.11 4.11
C LYS A 746 -8.43 -33.76 4.59
N TYR A 747 -7.71 -33.12 5.51
CA TYR A 747 -8.05 -31.92 6.25
C TYR A 747 -6.83 -30.99 6.34
N HIS A 748 -7.02 -29.80 6.91
CA HIS A 748 -5.91 -28.88 7.18
C HIS A 748 -4.98 -29.44 8.24
N ILE A 749 -3.67 -29.32 8.04
CA ILE A 749 -2.60 -29.74 8.94
C ILE A 749 -2.01 -28.50 9.58
N GLY A 750 -2.21 -28.37 10.88
CA GLY A 750 -1.66 -27.29 11.70
C GLY A 750 -0.51 -27.77 12.58
N ARG A 751 0.28 -26.81 13.06
CA ARG A 751 1.39 -27.01 13.99
C ARG A 751 1.10 -26.30 15.32
N CYS A 752 1.22 -27.05 16.40
CA CYS A 752 1.01 -26.57 17.76
C CYS A 752 2.14 -25.62 18.17
N GLY A 753 1.79 -24.49 18.78
CA GLY A 753 2.73 -23.42 19.13
C GLY A 753 2.94 -22.36 18.04
N TYR A 754 2.16 -22.39 16.96
CA TYR A 754 2.33 -21.52 15.78
C TYR A 754 1.02 -20.87 15.36
N LEU A 755 1.14 -19.87 14.47
CA LEU A 755 0.04 -19.26 13.75
C LEU A 755 -0.22 -20.07 12.47
N ASN A 756 -1.40 -20.68 12.38
CA ASN A 756 -1.80 -21.56 11.30
C ASN A 756 -2.87 -20.86 10.46
N LEU A 757 -2.55 -20.54 9.21
CA LEU A 757 -3.46 -19.89 8.27
C LEU A 757 -3.91 -20.87 7.19
N PHE A 758 -5.22 -20.97 7.01
CA PHE A 758 -5.85 -21.90 6.09
C PHE A 758 -6.90 -21.19 5.23
N THR A 759 -6.99 -21.53 3.94
CA THR A 759 -8.10 -21.10 3.08
C THR A 759 -9.21 -22.15 3.08
N PHE A 760 -10.45 -21.74 3.32
CA PHE A 760 -11.59 -22.66 3.36
C PHE A 760 -11.80 -23.41 2.03
N GLY A 761 -11.74 -24.73 2.09
CA GLY A 761 -11.99 -25.67 1.00
C GLY A 761 -10.81 -25.85 0.05
N MET A 762 -9.64 -25.36 0.43
CA MET A 762 -8.43 -25.24 -0.38
C MET A 762 -7.26 -25.94 0.35
N GLU A 763 -6.22 -26.39 -0.37
CA GLU A 763 -5.10 -27.15 0.24
C GLU A 763 -3.97 -26.25 0.76
N GLU A 764 -4.05 -24.97 0.41
CA GLU A 764 -3.15 -23.90 0.77
C GLU A 764 -3.12 -23.67 2.28
N CYS A 765 -1.90 -23.63 2.83
CA CYS A 765 -1.65 -23.34 4.24
C CYS A 765 -0.42 -22.46 4.41
N GLN A 766 -0.41 -21.67 5.47
CA GLN A 766 0.77 -20.99 5.97
C GLN A 766 0.94 -21.26 7.46
N ILE A 767 2.17 -21.49 7.91
CA ILE A 767 2.51 -21.67 9.32
C ILE A 767 3.61 -20.66 9.65
N LEU A 768 3.29 -19.72 10.54
CA LEU A 768 4.15 -18.62 10.92
C LEU A 768 4.49 -18.70 12.41
N ASP A 769 5.65 -18.18 12.80
CA ASP A 769 5.98 -18.03 14.22
C ASP A 769 5.00 -17.07 14.90
N LEU A 770 4.50 -17.46 16.07
CA LEU A 770 3.84 -16.56 17.00
C LEU A 770 4.96 -15.79 17.72
N LEU A 771 5.17 -14.51 17.34
CA LEU A 771 6.19 -13.63 17.93
C LEU A 771 6.20 -13.64 19.47
#